data_AF-A0A2N0R3B8-F1
#
_entry.id   AF-A0A2N0R3B8-F1
#
_cell.length_a   1.000
_cell.length_b   1.000
_cell.length_c   1.000
_cell.angle_alpha   90.00
_cell.angle_beta   90.00
_cell.angle_gamma   90.00
#
_symmetry.space_group_name_H-M   'P 1'
#
loop_
_entity.id
_entity.type
_entity.pdbx_description
1 polymer ?
#
loop_
_entity_poly.entity_id
_entity_poly.type
_entity_poly.pdbx_seq_one_letter_code
_entity_poly.pdbx_strand_id
1 'polypeptide(L)'
;MSSYSSLSRVLSPFRVQTKFEENSLPASPALNPKRYTEIMLGCIVLGEKNAFPVDFDTGKTIGHLKGAIKEKKSVAFCNTDANDLKLWKVNIPESKKQEIYEGIDIKVKFGGEELDSDLKTIGHVFEEQPLSEHIHILVQPPTPATTGKRPLEYSDEGQNSKRAKPLDPNIISTARKIMEDIMKLDEDESSYSNPKKILLLPFPYPGQKKPVDRFAINNDGFFTYMGRKEFRNVLKTINQFRSGTGYMKLFVYGTVGYGKSHILSAIACFLFRTGKRVIFLPDCRQLALDPVDYVKSALFLAYQDNNTKINEINSCEKFDDIINFCKPLNEKLYFIVDQMNALDEQDNTGISLEIKQQIRRDLDRMSNYHYYIMSSSANNKTMLHLMQKQTCELKIKLFGGFDEEEMKEWWSSHNPDLPAMDEQQKKQTEDITGKVPLFLSILLEFSHVNYKGALEYLNQQLTSKIKYPLTSFSDIISESNRWEIHVSLMSSFLTNNFPTLGHGPNDYDHRFFFIEDDKCYYVCGLVRNCMADYLYEKNRMEVFVDVKWIKAFKNNPSVKGFIIEKACLASICRVGITAYQVNFKVDRRQFFASLEEINFSLSEELCTFYLPRKWNQKSIDGLLALYKTDTLYIAPIQITLDKEGHSDSEGAFFSCIWPELKSKIPDDLNTEVIFIWITRKNGVDEEVEMKGRQLRGKDIEINPDYVSVVTGFANVNRDIDRYLSQV
;
A
#
# COMPACT_ATOMS: atom_id res chain seq x y z
N MET A 1 46.43 43.89 27.94
CA MET A 1 46.08 45.24 27.42
C MET A 1 45.18 45.01 26.21
N SER A 2 43.93 45.42 26.07
CA SER A 2 42.88 46.13 26.84
C SER A 2 41.60 45.89 25.99
N SER A 3 40.63 45.07 26.42
CA SER A 3 39.37 45.40 27.13
C SER A 3 38.34 46.28 26.36
N TYR A 4 37.19 45.74 25.95
CA TYR A 4 35.86 45.90 26.59
C TYR A 4 34.67 45.41 25.71
N SER A 5 33.63 44.97 26.40
CA SER A 5 32.33 44.39 26.00
C SER A 5 31.29 45.38 25.43
N SER A 6 30.29 44.90 24.68
CA SER A 6 28.87 45.29 24.87
C SER A 6 27.86 44.42 24.09
N LEU A 7 26.69 44.21 24.72
CA LEU A 7 25.48 43.50 24.28
C LEU A 7 24.60 44.32 23.32
N SER A 8 23.82 43.66 22.44
CA SER A 8 22.38 43.92 22.15
C SER A 8 21.90 43.01 20.99
N ARG A 9 21.02 42.04 21.26
CA ARG A 9 19.54 42.03 21.07
C ARG A 9 19.05 42.02 19.61
N VAL A 10 18.51 40.86 19.25
CA VAL A 10 17.64 40.52 18.11
C VAL A 10 16.36 41.37 18.14
N LEU A 11 15.95 41.90 17.00
CA LEU A 11 14.63 42.51 16.77
C LEU A 11 13.95 41.90 15.55
N SER A 12 12.77 41.33 15.79
CA SER A 12 11.70 41.02 14.84
C SER A 12 10.84 42.28 14.61
N PRO A 13 10.24 42.51 13.41
CA PRO A 13 9.19 43.51 13.24
C PRO A 13 7.78 42.89 13.33
N PHE A 14 6.95 43.51 14.18
CA PHE A 14 5.53 43.25 14.43
C PHE A 14 4.59 44.01 13.46
N ARG A 15 3.44 43.37 13.14
CA ARG A 15 2.02 43.85 13.12
C ARG A 15 1.71 45.36 12.93
N VAL A 16 0.81 45.68 11.98
CA VAL A 16 -0.29 46.67 12.13
C VAL A 16 -1.54 46.24 11.35
N GLN A 17 -2.71 46.51 11.94
CA GLN A 17 -4.11 46.19 11.58
C GLN A 17 -4.68 47.00 10.42
N THR A 18 -5.73 46.48 9.78
CA THR A 18 -6.82 47.29 9.20
C THR A 18 -8.19 46.70 9.53
N LYS A 19 -9.06 47.57 10.06
CA LYS A 19 -10.47 47.36 10.43
C LYS A 19 -11.35 47.33 9.17
N PHE A 20 -12.48 46.61 9.22
CA PHE A 20 -13.69 46.96 8.47
C PHE A 20 -14.91 46.83 9.39
N GLU A 21 -15.78 47.84 9.29
CA GLU A 21 -16.89 48.18 10.19
C GLU A 21 -18.12 47.30 9.98
N GLU A 22 -18.81 47.00 11.10
CA GLU A 22 -20.17 46.48 11.14
C GLU A 22 -21.18 47.61 10.90
N ASN A 23 -22.16 47.39 10.01
CA ASN A 23 -23.42 48.13 9.95
C ASN A 23 -24.58 47.12 9.89
N SER A 24 -25.67 47.46 10.57
CA SER A 24 -26.72 46.55 11.06
C SER A 24 -28.04 46.58 10.24
N LEU A 25 -28.56 45.36 9.94
CA LEU A 25 -29.96 44.86 9.95
C LEU A 25 -31.02 45.40 8.94
N PRO A 26 -31.97 44.56 8.44
CA PRO A 26 -33.05 43.95 9.25
C PRO A 26 -33.33 42.46 9.04
N ALA A 27 -33.99 41.89 10.06
CA ALA A 27 -34.37 40.50 10.23
C ALA A 27 -35.46 40.00 9.26
N SER A 28 -35.38 38.72 8.89
CA SER A 28 -36.46 37.85 8.37
C SER A 28 -35.99 36.38 8.36
N PRO A 29 -36.90 35.38 8.37
CA PRO A 29 -37.07 34.48 9.52
C PRO A 29 -36.33 33.14 9.40
N ALA A 30 -35.90 32.60 10.55
CA ALA A 30 -35.57 31.20 10.83
C ALA A 30 -34.91 30.40 9.67
N LEU A 31 -33.61 30.62 9.45
CA LEU A 31 -32.78 29.66 8.73
C LEU A 31 -32.39 28.53 9.68
N ASN A 32 -32.85 27.31 9.38
CA ASN A 32 -32.38 26.06 9.98
C ASN A 32 -30.84 26.06 10.10
N PRO A 33 -30.25 25.60 11.22
CA PRO A 33 -28.81 25.49 11.35
C PRO A 33 -28.28 24.57 10.24
N LYS A 34 -27.24 25.01 9.53
CA LYS A 34 -26.53 24.22 8.53
C LYS A 34 -26.17 22.86 9.13
N ARG A 35 -26.90 21.81 8.77
CA ARG A 35 -26.56 20.44 9.15
C ARG A 35 -25.42 19.97 8.25
N TYR A 36 -24.21 19.89 8.80
CA TYR A 36 -23.09 19.24 8.13
C TYR A 36 -23.39 17.73 8.05
N THR A 37 -23.16 17.12 6.89
CA THR A 37 -23.38 15.67 6.67
C THR A 37 -22.24 14.83 7.25
N GLU A 38 -21.05 15.41 7.44
CA GLU A 38 -19.88 14.74 7.99
C GLU A 38 -19.21 15.62 9.07
N ILE A 39 -18.63 14.96 10.07
CA ILE A 39 -17.97 15.57 11.22
C ILE A 39 -16.67 14.80 11.51
N MET A 40 -15.60 15.51 11.86
CA MET A 40 -14.36 14.90 12.34
C MET A 40 -14.34 14.94 13.87
N LEU A 41 -14.26 13.77 14.49
CA LEU A 41 -14.18 13.61 15.93
C LEU A 41 -12.77 13.16 16.35
N GLY A 42 -12.03 14.02 17.04
CA GLY A 42 -10.88 13.62 17.86
C GLY A 42 -11.27 12.66 18.99
N CYS A 43 -10.78 11.43 18.93
CA CYS A 43 -11.03 10.36 19.89
C CYS A 43 -9.75 9.99 20.65
N ILE A 44 -9.85 9.61 21.92
CA ILE A 44 -8.73 9.03 22.68
C ILE A 44 -9.21 7.88 23.56
N VAL A 45 -8.40 6.84 23.71
CA VAL A 45 -8.70 5.74 24.64
C VAL A 45 -8.15 6.09 26.02
N LEU A 46 -8.94 5.86 27.08
CA LEU A 46 -8.50 6.08 28.44
C LEU A 46 -7.25 5.23 28.75
N GLY A 47 -6.15 5.86 29.16
CA GLY A 47 -4.86 5.20 29.39
C GLY A 47 -3.89 5.27 28.20
N GLU A 48 -4.35 5.65 27.01
CA GLU A 48 -3.48 5.90 25.85
C GLU A 48 -3.02 7.36 25.77
N LYS A 49 -1.86 7.58 25.16
CA LYS A 49 -1.25 8.93 25.03
C LYS A 49 -1.63 9.68 23.76
N ASN A 50 -2.18 8.98 22.76
CA ASN A 50 -2.38 9.51 21.41
C ASN A 50 -3.87 9.56 21.06
N ALA A 51 -4.37 10.76 20.78
CA ALA A 51 -5.66 10.95 20.14
C ALA A 51 -5.59 10.55 18.65
N PHE A 52 -6.75 10.22 18.07
CA PHE A 52 -6.89 9.84 16.67
C PHE A 52 -8.19 10.42 16.10
N PRO A 53 -8.20 10.90 14.84
CA PRO A 53 -9.41 11.44 14.23
C PRO A 53 -10.32 10.31 13.75
N VAL A 54 -11.63 10.53 13.82
CA VAL A 54 -12.67 9.67 13.21
C VAL A 54 -13.58 10.57 12.38
N ASP A 55 -13.51 10.47 11.06
CA ASP A 55 -14.47 11.10 10.16
C ASP A 55 -15.75 10.28 10.19
N PHE A 56 -16.87 10.94 10.47
CA PHE A 56 -18.11 10.25 10.77
C PHE A 56 -19.32 10.98 10.18
N ASP A 57 -20.29 10.21 9.70
CA ASP A 57 -21.55 10.72 9.16
C ASP A 57 -22.48 11.12 10.32
N THR A 58 -22.96 12.37 10.32
CA THR A 58 -23.83 12.90 11.40
C THR A 58 -25.20 12.20 11.46
N GLY A 59 -25.61 11.54 10.38
CA GLY A 59 -26.81 10.71 10.30
C GLY A 59 -26.65 9.31 10.92
N LYS A 60 -25.42 8.86 11.17
CA LYS A 60 -25.16 7.56 11.81
C LYS A 60 -25.24 7.64 13.33
N THR A 61 -25.52 6.49 13.96
CA THR A 61 -25.76 6.40 15.41
C THR A 61 -24.49 6.22 16.22
N ILE A 62 -24.58 6.42 17.54
CA ILE A 62 -23.49 6.16 18.50
C ILE A 62 -22.99 4.71 18.42
N GLY A 63 -23.88 3.73 18.21
CA GLY A 63 -23.48 2.33 18.00
C GLY A 63 -22.58 2.14 16.78
N HIS A 64 -22.87 2.83 15.67
CA HIS A 64 -22.00 2.83 14.50
C HIS A 64 -20.64 3.50 14.81
N LEU A 65 -20.61 4.53 15.66
CA LEU A 65 -19.37 5.19 16.08
C LEU A 65 -18.50 4.25 16.93
N LYS A 66 -19.11 3.49 17.86
CA LYS A 66 -18.41 2.43 18.60
C LYS A 66 -17.77 1.40 17.66
N GLY A 67 -18.50 1.00 16.61
CA GLY A 67 -17.99 0.11 15.56
C GLY A 67 -16.78 0.70 14.82
N ALA A 68 -16.88 1.96 14.37
CA ALA A 68 -15.78 2.65 13.67
C ALA A 68 -14.54 2.86 14.57
N ILE A 69 -14.74 3.16 15.86
CA ILE A 69 -13.66 3.27 16.85
C ILE A 69 -12.98 1.91 17.03
N LYS A 70 -13.75 0.82 17.18
CA LYS A 70 -13.21 -0.54 17.27
C LYS A 70 -12.42 -0.92 16.03
N GLU A 71 -12.90 -0.62 14.83
CA GLU A 71 -12.18 -0.89 13.59
C GLU A 71 -10.85 -0.11 13.52
N LYS A 72 -10.87 1.18 13.88
CA LYS A 72 -9.70 2.05 13.87
C LYS A 72 -8.68 1.72 14.95
N LYS A 73 -9.13 1.11 16.06
CA LYS A 73 -8.31 0.63 17.19
C LYS A 73 -8.48 -0.88 17.39
N SER A 74 -8.47 -1.64 16.31
CA SER A 74 -8.75 -3.08 16.30
C SER A 74 -7.84 -3.90 17.20
N VAL A 75 -6.59 -3.46 17.38
CA VAL A 75 -5.63 -4.09 18.30
C VAL A 75 -6.01 -3.84 19.76
N ALA A 76 -6.36 -2.60 20.13
CA ALA A 76 -6.70 -2.22 21.50
C ALA A 76 -8.02 -2.86 21.97
N PHE A 77 -8.93 -3.14 21.04
CA PHE A 77 -10.27 -3.68 21.32
C PHE A 77 -10.49 -5.08 20.72
N CYS A 78 -9.42 -5.84 20.46
CA CYS A 78 -9.50 -7.15 19.77
C CYS A 78 -10.40 -8.17 20.48
N ASN A 79 -10.51 -8.09 21.81
CA ASN A 79 -11.32 -8.99 22.65
C ASN A 79 -12.50 -8.26 23.31
N THR A 80 -12.93 -7.11 22.78
CA THR A 80 -14.02 -6.31 23.33
C THR A 80 -15.07 -6.10 22.25
N ASP A 81 -16.34 -6.42 22.54
CA ASP A 81 -17.41 -6.09 21.60
C ASP A 81 -17.60 -4.58 21.52
N ALA A 82 -17.90 -4.07 20.32
CA ALA A 82 -18.03 -2.64 20.11
C ALA A 82 -19.08 -2.03 21.08
N ASN A 83 -20.14 -2.79 21.36
CA ASN A 83 -21.22 -2.37 22.25
C ASN A 83 -20.77 -2.23 23.72
N ASP A 84 -19.70 -2.94 24.12
CA ASP A 84 -19.15 -2.89 25.49
C ASP A 84 -18.25 -1.66 25.72
N LEU A 85 -17.95 -0.90 24.67
CA LEU A 85 -17.21 0.35 24.79
C LEU A 85 -18.09 1.43 25.42
N LYS A 86 -17.58 2.09 26.47
CA LYS A 86 -18.20 3.29 27.03
C LYS A 86 -17.61 4.52 26.36
N LEU A 87 -18.46 5.33 25.74
CA LEU A 87 -18.05 6.58 25.10
C LEU A 87 -18.48 7.77 25.95
N TRP A 88 -17.57 8.72 26.14
CA TRP A 88 -17.81 9.96 26.85
C TRP A 88 -17.64 11.13 25.91
N LYS A 89 -18.65 12.00 25.81
CA LYS A 89 -18.54 13.29 25.14
C LYS A 89 -17.81 14.25 26.07
N VAL A 90 -16.71 14.81 25.57
CA VAL A 90 -15.84 15.74 26.29
C VAL A 90 -15.47 16.91 25.37
N ASN A 91 -14.88 17.97 25.94
CA ASN A 91 -14.31 19.07 25.17
C ASN A 91 -12.95 19.44 25.78
N ILE A 92 -11.91 18.71 25.39
CA ILE A 92 -10.55 18.84 25.97
C ILE A 92 -9.59 19.28 24.86
N PRO A 93 -8.90 20.42 24.98
CA PRO A 93 -7.86 20.79 24.02
C PRO A 93 -6.80 19.68 23.89
N GLU A 94 -6.38 19.34 22.68
CA GLU A 94 -5.44 18.23 22.46
C GLU A 94 -4.11 18.44 23.23
N SER A 95 -3.69 19.70 23.40
CA SER A 95 -2.53 20.08 24.21
C SER A 95 -2.58 19.58 25.66
N LYS A 96 -3.77 19.28 26.19
CA LYS A 96 -4.00 18.76 27.54
C LYS A 96 -4.20 17.25 27.61
N LYS A 97 -3.96 16.49 26.53
CA LYS A 97 -4.16 15.03 26.51
C LYS A 97 -3.36 14.25 27.56
N GLN A 98 -2.26 14.82 28.07
CA GLN A 98 -1.45 14.23 29.16
C GLN A 98 -2.22 14.16 30.49
N GLU A 99 -3.30 14.94 30.65
CA GLU A 99 -4.13 14.92 31.85
C GLU A 99 -5.11 13.73 31.89
N ILE A 100 -5.15 12.92 30.83
CA ILE A 100 -6.02 11.75 30.66
C ILE A 100 -5.21 10.49 31.02
N TYR A 101 -5.51 9.88 32.17
CA TYR A 101 -4.83 8.67 32.67
C TYR A 101 -5.84 7.70 33.29
N GLU A 102 -5.46 6.42 33.45
CA GLU A 102 -6.34 5.40 34.03
C GLU A 102 -6.76 5.73 35.48
N GLY A 103 -8.02 5.44 35.82
CA GLY A 103 -8.58 5.69 37.16
C GLY A 103 -9.10 7.10 37.41
N ILE A 104 -9.14 7.94 36.38
CA ILE A 104 -9.69 9.30 36.46
C ILE A 104 -11.22 9.30 36.39
N ASP A 105 -11.85 10.17 37.19
CA ASP A 105 -13.30 10.42 37.07
C ASP A 105 -13.55 11.42 35.93
N ILE A 106 -13.97 10.89 34.78
CA ILE A 106 -14.18 11.66 33.54
C ILE A 106 -15.27 12.72 33.72
N LYS A 107 -16.32 12.40 34.48
CA LYS A 107 -17.45 13.30 34.73
C LYS A 107 -17.03 14.46 35.62
N VAL A 108 -16.29 14.19 36.70
CA VAL A 108 -15.84 15.21 37.65
C VAL A 108 -14.74 16.09 37.05
N LYS A 109 -13.74 15.50 36.37
CA LYS A 109 -12.58 16.27 35.91
C LYS A 109 -12.82 17.03 34.61
N PHE A 110 -13.55 16.44 33.66
CA PHE A 110 -13.71 16.99 32.32
C PHE A 110 -15.15 17.37 31.98
N GLY A 111 -16.08 17.27 32.94
CA GLY A 111 -17.50 17.51 32.69
C GLY A 111 -18.09 16.53 31.66
N GLY A 112 -17.51 15.34 31.54
CA GLY A 112 -17.87 14.40 30.49
C GLY A 112 -19.29 13.87 30.63
N GLU A 113 -20.00 13.80 29.51
CA GLU A 113 -21.34 13.22 29.39
C GLU A 113 -21.23 11.81 28.81
N GLU A 114 -21.74 10.80 29.52
CA GLU A 114 -21.76 9.41 29.01
C GLU A 114 -22.76 9.29 27.86
N LEU A 115 -22.31 8.76 26.73
CA LEU A 115 -23.15 8.51 25.56
C LEU A 115 -23.80 7.12 25.69
N ASP A 116 -24.85 7.08 26.49
CA ASP A 116 -25.55 5.86 26.92
C ASP A 116 -26.46 5.23 25.85
N SER A 117 -26.94 6.03 24.89
CA SER A 117 -27.90 5.60 23.87
C SER A 117 -27.24 5.30 22.53
N ASP A 118 -27.10 4.02 22.19
CA ASP A 118 -26.51 3.57 20.92
C ASP A 118 -27.33 3.96 19.66
N LEU A 119 -28.58 4.39 19.85
CA LEU A 119 -29.52 4.76 18.78
C LEU A 119 -29.57 6.26 18.49
N LYS A 120 -29.04 7.11 19.38
CA LYS A 120 -28.94 8.55 19.10
C LYS A 120 -27.97 8.79 17.95
N THR A 121 -28.32 9.70 17.04
CA THR A 121 -27.44 10.09 15.92
C THR A 121 -26.35 11.05 16.38
N ILE A 122 -25.19 11.01 15.72
CA ILE A 122 -24.07 11.89 16.06
C ILE A 122 -24.45 13.37 15.87
N GLY A 123 -25.26 13.71 14.87
CA GLY A 123 -25.77 15.07 14.68
C GLY A 123 -26.72 15.55 15.78
N HIS A 124 -27.33 14.65 16.56
CA HIS A 124 -28.10 15.03 17.76
C HIS A 124 -27.17 15.25 18.95
N VAL A 125 -26.09 14.48 19.06
CA VAL A 125 -25.09 14.60 20.13
C VAL A 125 -24.24 15.88 19.95
N PHE A 126 -23.93 16.23 18.70
CA PHE A 126 -23.17 17.42 18.31
C PHE A 126 -24.04 18.33 17.44
N GLU A 127 -24.94 19.07 18.08
CA GLU A 127 -25.83 20.03 17.39
C GLU A 127 -25.05 21.17 16.72
N GLU A 128 -23.87 21.49 17.25
CA GLU A 128 -22.90 22.43 16.70
C GLU A 128 -21.63 21.70 16.29
N GLN A 129 -20.89 22.29 15.33
CA GLN A 129 -19.63 21.72 14.87
C GLN A 129 -18.60 21.74 16.02
N PRO A 130 -17.99 20.59 16.35
CA PRO A 130 -17.01 20.51 17.42
C PRO A 130 -15.75 21.30 17.08
N LEU A 131 -15.10 21.84 18.11
CA LEU A 131 -13.92 22.68 17.94
C LEU A 131 -12.75 21.89 17.34
N SER A 132 -12.04 22.48 16.38
CA SER A 132 -10.79 21.89 15.88
C SER A 132 -9.74 21.77 17.00
N GLU A 133 -8.84 20.78 16.88
CA GLU A 133 -7.74 20.53 17.85
C GLU A 133 -8.21 20.16 19.27
N HIS A 134 -9.41 19.59 19.40
CA HIS A 134 -9.94 19.07 20.65
C HIS A 134 -10.21 17.57 20.59
N ILE A 135 -10.18 16.95 21.77
CA ILE A 135 -10.69 15.62 22.03
C ILE A 135 -12.18 15.78 22.33
N HIS A 136 -12.99 15.10 21.53
CA HIS A 136 -14.45 15.14 21.59
C HIS A 136 -15.01 13.86 22.23
N ILE A 137 -14.32 12.73 22.04
CA ILE A 137 -14.74 11.42 22.52
C ILE A 137 -13.61 10.78 23.32
N LEU A 138 -13.89 10.43 24.57
CA LEU A 138 -13.03 9.60 25.39
C LEU A 138 -13.63 8.20 25.49
N VAL A 139 -12.86 7.20 25.08
CA VAL A 139 -13.26 5.79 25.02
C VAL A 139 -12.76 5.09 26.28
N GLN A 140 -13.67 4.62 27.12
CA GLN A 140 -13.36 3.85 28.31
C GLN A 140 -13.57 2.34 28.02
N PRO A 141 -12.50 1.53 28.07
CA PRO A 141 -12.61 0.07 27.94
C PRO A 141 -13.38 -0.55 29.11
N PRO A 142 -14.04 -1.71 28.93
CA PRO A 142 -14.65 -2.44 30.04
C PRO A 142 -13.59 -2.90 31.04
N THR A 143 -13.87 -2.72 32.34
CA THR A 143 -13.00 -3.22 33.41
C THR A 143 -12.96 -4.76 33.42
N PRO A 144 -11.79 -5.40 33.55
CA PRO A 144 -11.69 -6.84 33.67
C PRO A 144 -12.50 -7.34 34.88
N ALA A 145 -13.34 -8.36 34.69
CA ALA A 145 -14.09 -8.97 35.77
C ALA A 145 -13.14 -9.58 36.82
N THR A 146 -12.94 -8.89 37.94
CA THR A 146 -12.26 -9.42 39.12
C THR A 146 -13.10 -10.50 39.77
N THR A 147 -12.66 -11.75 39.70
CA THR A 147 -13.03 -12.78 40.67
C THR A 147 -12.60 -12.31 42.08
N GLY A 148 -13.54 -12.36 43.03
CA GLY A 148 -13.47 -11.65 44.30
C GLY A 148 -12.22 -11.92 45.14
N LYS A 149 -11.54 -10.84 45.55
CA LYS A 149 -10.54 -10.84 46.62
C LYS A 149 -11.25 -10.89 47.98
N ARG A 150 -10.87 -11.85 48.85
CA ARG A 150 -10.93 -11.68 50.30
C ARG A 150 -9.67 -10.94 50.78
N PRO A 151 -9.70 -10.19 51.89
CA PRO A 151 -8.67 -9.21 52.22
C PRO A 151 -7.36 -9.85 52.66
N LEU A 152 -6.25 -9.26 52.21
CA LEU A 152 -4.89 -9.53 52.68
C LEU A 152 -4.65 -8.79 54.00
N GLU A 153 -4.52 -9.53 55.09
CA GLU A 153 -3.77 -9.06 56.26
C GLU A 153 -2.27 -9.23 55.99
N TYR A 154 -1.51 -8.18 56.32
CA TYR A 154 -0.05 -8.16 56.30
C TYR A 154 0.52 -9.09 57.38
N SER A 155 1.50 -9.92 57.04
CA SER A 155 2.63 -10.21 57.94
C SER A 155 3.82 -10.83 57.19
N ASP A 156 4.93 -10.11 57.34
CA ASP A 156 6.35 -10.47 57.44
C ASP A 156 7.04 -11.62 56.70
N GLU A 157 8.30 -11.29 56.44
CA GLU A 157 9.43 -12.00 55.85
C GLU A 157 9.61 -13.46 56.27
N GLY A 158 10.03 -14.30 55.30
CA GLY A 158 10.73 -15.55 55.62
C GLY A 158 10.67 -16.64 54.55
N GLN A 159 11.81 -16.85 53.89
CA GLN A 159 12.30 -18.12 53.32
C GLN A 159 11.73 -18.65 51.98
N ASN A 160 12.64 -18.69 51.00
CA ASN A 160 12.82 -19.71 49.96
C ASN A 160 11.74 -20.80 49.81
N SER A 161 10.93 -20.73 48.75
CA SER A 161 10.80 -21.86 47.83
C SER A 161 10.24 -21.44 46.46
N LYS A 162 10.88 -21.98 45.43
CA LYS A 162 10.56 -21.92 44.01
C LYS A 162 9.14 -22.41 43.73
N ARG A 163 8.43 -21.75 42.82
CA ARG A 163 7.50 -22.44 41.90
C ARG A 163 7.46 -21.70 40.57
N ALA A 164 8.15 -22.28 39.59
CA ALA A 164 7.96 -21.94 38.17
C ALA A 164 6.46 -21.96 37.84
N LYS A 165 6.03 -21.08 36.92
CA LYS A 165 4.66 -21.15 36.36
C LYS A 165 4.38 -22.60 35.92
N PRO A 166 3.21 -23.17 36.29
CA PRO A 166 2.89 -24.53 35.89
C PRO A 166 2.94 -24.66 34.36
N LEU A 167 3.61 -25.71 33.90
CA LEU A 167 3.71 -26.12 32.51
C LEU A 167 2.30 -26.14 31.90
N ASP A 168 2.05 -25.40 30.82
CA ASP A 168 0.78 -25.54 30.09
C ASP A 168 0.78 -26.92 29.41
N PRO A 169 0.01 -27.92 29.90
CA PRO A 169 0.07 -29.26 29.34
C PRO A 169 -0.41 -29.29 27.89
N ASN A 170 -1.19 -28.29 27.48
CA ASN A 170 -1.81 -28.18 26.17
C ASN A 170 -0.81 -27.74 25.09
N ILE A 171 0.21 -26.95 25.41
CA ILE A 171 1.20 -26.52 24.40
C ILE A 171 2.12 -27.67 23.99
N ILE A 172 2.47 -28.54 24.94
CA ILE A 172 3.35 -29.68 24.67
C ILE A 172 2.60 -30.77 23.91
N SER A 173 1.35 -31.07 24.26
CA SER A 173 0.53 -31.99 23.47
C SER A 173 0.37 -31.47 22.03
N THR A 174 0.16 -30.17 21.86
CA THR A 174 0.11 -29.51 20.55
C THR A 174 1.44 -29.66 19.81
N ALA A 175 2.57 -29.42 20.47
CA ALA A 175 3.91 -29.60 19.90
C ALA A 175 4.16 -31.06 19.44
N ARG A 176 3.76 -32.04 20.24
CA ARG A 176 3.86 -33.47 19.88
C ARG A 176 3.00 -33.80 18.66
N LYS A 177 1.74 -33.35 18.63
CA LYS A 177 0.84 -33.53 17.48
C LYS A 177 1.42 -32.91 16.21
N ILE A 178 1.90 -31.67 16.27
CA ILE A 178 2.55 -31.00 15.13
C ILE A 178 3.74 -31.83 14.64
N MET A 179 4.58 -32.33 15.53
CA MET A 179 5.72 -33.16 15.14
C MET A 179 5.30 -34.49 14.52
N GLU A 180 4.30 -35.17 15.08
CA GLU A 180 3.73 -36.40 14.51
C GLU A 180 3.22 -36.17 13.08
N ASP A 181 2.55 -35.05 12.84
CA ASP A 181 2.08 -34.68 11.51
C ASP A 181 3.22 -34.29 10.57
N ILE A 182 4.25 -33.60 11.07
CA ILE A 182 5.47 -33.30 10.29
C ILE A 182 6.15 -34.60 9.85
N MET A 183 6.24 -35.62 10.72
CA MET A 183 6.92 -36.88 10.40
C MET A 183 6.22 -37.70 9.31
N LYS A 184 4.94 -37.41 9.01
CA LYS A 184 4.20 -38.03 7.89
C LYS A 184 4.51 -37.37 6.53
N LEU A 185 5.20 -36.24 6.51
CA LEU A 185 5.56 -35.54 5.28
C LEU A 185 6.64 -36.29 4.49
N ASP A 186 6.75 -35.94 3.21
CA ASP A 186 7.77 -36.47 2.30
C ASP A 186 9.19 -36.03 2.72
N GLU A 187 10.17 -36.94 2.61
CA GLU A 187 11.58 -36.65 2.87
C GLU A 187 12.31 -36.08 1.64
N ASP A 188 11.71 -36.18 0.45
CA ASP A 188 12.31 -35.67 -0.79
C ASP A 188 12.10 -34.16 -0.94
N GLU A 189 13.20 -33.39 -0.98
CA GLU A 189 13.18 -31.94 -1.24
C GLU A 189 12.54 -31.59 -2.60
N SER A 190 12.54 -32.52 -3.56
CA SER A 190 11.91 -32.33 -4.86
C SER A 190 10.40 -32.10 -4.75
N SER A 191 9.76 -32.66 -3.71
CA SER A 191 8.33 -32.52 -3.49
C SER A 191 7.92 -31.09 -3.12
N TYR A 192 8.77 -30.40 -2.36
CA TYR A 192 8.55 -29.02 -1.91
C TYR A 192 8.97 -27.99 -2.96
N SER A 193 9.81 -28.38 -3.92
CA SER A 193 10.28 -27.50 -4.99
C SER A 193 9.52 -27.64 -6.31
N ASN A 194 8.64 -28.63 -6.43
CA ASN A 194 7.86 -28.91 -7.63
C ASN A 194 6.53 -28.14 -7.63
N PRO A 195 6.30 -27.18 -8.56
CA PRO A 195 5.07 -26.39 -8.62
C PRO A 195 3.79 -27.19 -8.84
N LYS A 196 3.89 -28.41 -9.37
CA LYS A 196 2.75 -29.32 -9.58
C LYS A 196 2.23 -29.94 -8.28
N LYS A 197 3.01 -29.88 -7.20
CA LYS A 197 2.62 -30.47 -5.92
C LYS A 197 2.04 -29.39 -5.02
N ILE A 198 0.77 -29.57 -4.67
CA ILE A 198 0.10 -28.82 -3.61
C ILE A 198 0.18 -29.65 -2.34
N LEU A 199 0.91 -29.17 -1.35
CA LEU A 199 1.15 -29.84 -0.08
C LEU A 199 0.29 -29.21 1.02
N LEU A 200 -0.29 -30.04 1.87
CA LEU A 200 -0.93 -29.60 3.10
C LEU A 200 0.08 -29.76 4.25
N LEU A 201 0.61 -28.65 4.76
CA LEU A 201 1.70 -28.65 5.73
C LEU A 201 1.19 -28.24 7.12
N PRO A 202 1.56 -28.95 8.21
CA PRO A 202 1.27 -28.49 9.56
C PRO A 202 2.03 -27.19 9.83
N PHE A 203 1.38 -26.21 10.45
CA PHE A 203 2.03 -24.95 10.79
C PHE A 203 3.07 -25.18 11.90
N PRO A 204 4.37 -24.92 11.66
CA PRO A 204 5.46 -25.39 12.53
C PRO A 204 5.67 -24.48 13.76
N TYR A 205 4.59 -24.13 14.46
CA TYR A 205 4.61 -23.31 15.67
C TYR A 205 3.40 -23.65 16.57
N PRO A 206 3.61 -24.11 17.83
CA PRO A 206 2.54 -24.56 18.71
C PRO A 206 1.87 -23.42 19.51
N GLY A 207 2.45 -22.21 19.49
CA GLY A 207 1.90 -21.08 20.23
C GLY A 207 0.58 -20.57 19.62
N GLN A 208 -0.25 -19.92 20.46
CA GLN A 208 -1.57 -19.43 20.07
C GLN A 208 -1.52 -18.25 19.07
N LYS A 209 -0.52 -17.38 19.19
CA LYS A 209 -0.35 -16.17 18.36
C LYS A 209 0.25 -16.53 16.99
N LYS A 210 -0.61 -16.93 16.04
CA LYS A 210 -0.24 -17.28 14.65
C LYS A 210 -0.54 -16.10 13.69
N PRO A 211 0.25 -15.92 12.61
CA PRO A 211 0.05 -14.85 11.62
C PRO A 211 -1.09 -15.17 10.63
N VAL A 212 -2.33 -15.11 11.11
CA VAL A 212 -3.55 -15.45 10.34
C VAL A 212 -3.85 -14.50 9.17
N ASP A 213 -3.25 -13.31 9.18
CA ASP A 213 -3.29 -12.33 8.08
C ASP A 213 -2.47 -12.77 6.87
N ARG A 214 -1.48 -13.65 7.07
CA ARG A 214 -0.57 -14.14 6.02
C ARG A 214 -0.79 -15.61 5.68
N PHE A 215 -1.36 -16.40 6.60
CA PHE A 215 -1.58 -17.82 6.41
C PHE A 215 -3.04 -18.16 6.63
N ALA A 216 -3.66 -18.78 5.62
CA ALA A 216 -4.94 -19.45 5.77
C ALA A 216 -4.73 -20.80 6.48
N ILE A 217 -4.61 -20.75 7.82
CA ILE A 217 -4.43 -21.94 8.67
C ILE A 217 -5.82 -22.51 8.99
N ASN A 218 -6.05 -23.76 8.64
CA ASN A 218 -7.32 -24.44 8.92
C ASN A 218 -7.45 -24.81 10.42
N ASN A 219 -8.63 -25.31 10.81
CA ASN A 219 -8.92 -25.71 12.19
C ASN A 219 -8.00 -26.82 12.72
N ASP A 220 -7.46 -27.65 11.83
CA ASP A 220 -6.52 -28.72 12.18
C ASP A 220 -5.07 -28.22 12.35
N GLY A 221 -4.81 -26.95 12.04
CA GLY A 221 -3.49 -26.33 12.17
C GLY A 221 -2.60 -26.45 10.93
N PHE A 222 -3.18 -26.73 9.76
CA PHE A 222 -2.46 -26.88 8.50
C PHE A 222 -2.67 -25.69 7.57
N PHE A 223 -1.70 -25.44 6.70
CA PHE A 223 -1.78 -24.47 5.61
C PHE A 223 -1.40 -25.12 4.28
N THR A 224 -1.96 -24.60 3.19
CA THR A 224 -1.65 -25.08 1.84
C THR A 224 -0.38 -24.44 1.31
N TYR A 225 0.51 -25.25 0.74
CA TYR A 225 1.76 -24.84 0.13
C TYR A 225 1.90 -25.43 -1.28
N MET A 226 1.85 -24.57 -2.30
CA MET A 226 2.28 -24.94 -3.65
C MET A 226 3.81 -25.00 -3.67
N GLY A 227 4.38 -26.09 -4.19
CA GLY A 227 5.82 -26.23 -4.30
C GLY A 227 6.46 -25.06 -5.05
N ARG A 228 7.61 -24.58 -4.57
CA ARG A 228 8.29 -23.39 -5.14
C ARG A 228 9.68 -23.74 -5.57
N LYS A 229 10.11 -23.38 -6.78
CA LYS A 229 11.48 -23.71 -7.24
C LYS A 229 12.54 -23.11 -6.32
N GLU A 230 12.28 -21.89 -5.83
CA GLU A 230 13.14 -21.20 -4.87
C GLU A 230 13.27 -21.91 -3.51
N PHE A 231 12.38 -22.83 -3.16
CA PHE A 231 12.56 -23.70 -1.99
C PHE A 231 13.93 -24.40 -2.04
N ARG A 232 14.27 -24.97 -3.20
CA ARG A 232 15.53 -25.70 -3.38
C ARG A 232 16.74 -24.77 -3.27
N ASN A 233 16.63 -23.56 -3.80
CA ASN A 233 17.69 -22.56 -3.72
C ASN A 233 17.95 -22.14 -2.25
N VAL A 234 16.88 -21.87 -1.51
CA VAL A 234 16.96 -21.53 -0.08
C VAL A 234 17.55 -22.70 0.72
N LEU A 235 17.06 -23.93 0.52
CA LEU A 235 17.56 -25.11 1.21
C LEU A 235 19.03 -25.39 0.90
N LYS A 236 19.43 -25.32 -0.38
CA LYS A 236 20.83 -25.48 -0.81
C LYS A 236 21.74 -24.45 -0.15
N THR A 237 21.26 -23.22 0.05
CA THR A 237 22.02 -22.16 0.72
C THR A 237 22.14 -22.41 2.22
N ILE A 238 21.07 -22.87 2.88
CA ILE A 238 21.12 -23.29 4.29
C ILE A 238 22.10 -24.45 4.49
N ASN A 239 22.14 -25.41 3.56
CA ASN A 239 23.06 -26.55 3.60
C ASN A 239 24.54 -26.16 3.43
N GLN A 240 24.86 -24.92 3.04
CA GLN A 240 26.24 -24.41 3.01
C GLN A 240 26.76 -24.00 4.38
N PHE A 241 25.89 -23.93 5.40
CA PHE A 241 26.31 -23.50 6.73
C PHE A 241 27.35 -24.42 7.35
N ARG A 242 28.36 -23.81 7.98
CA ARG A 242 29.45 -24.53 8.66
C ARG A 242 29.84 -23.79 9.93
N SER A 243 29.92 -24.50 11.04
CA SER A 243 30.37 -23.92 12.30
C SER A 243 31.89 -23.65 12.27
N GLY A 244 32.31 -22.52 12.83
CA GLY A 244 33.72 -22.15 13.05
C GLY A 244 34.43 -21.56 11.84
N THR A 245 34.21 -22.11 10.64
CA THR A 245 34.98 -21.74 9.43
C THR A 245 34.13 -21.28 8.24
N GLY A 246 32.80 -21.25 8.37
CA GLY A 246 31.91 -20.84 7.28
C GLY A 246 30.75 -20.00 7.74
N TYR A 247 29.82 -19.77 6.81
CA TYR A 247 28.63 -18.98 7.05
C TYR A 247 27.72 -19.67 8.08
N MET A 248 27.18 -18.88 9.00
CA MET A 248 26.19 -19.34 9.98
C MET A 248 24.87 -18.57 9.90
N LYS A 249 24.82 -17.52 9.06
CA LYS A 249 23.66 -16.66 8.89
C LYS A 249 23.21 -16.61 7.44
N LEU A 250 21.91 -16.63 7.21
CA LEU A 250 21.26 -16.43 5.92
C LEU A 250 20.20 -15.36 6.04
N PHE A 251 20.24 -14.39 5.15
CA PHE A 251 19.21 -13.38 5.01
C PHE A 251 18.43 -13.54 3.69
N VAL A 252 17.11 -13.71 3.81
CA VAL A 252 16.18 -13.89 2.70
C VAL A 252 15.29 -12.65 2.57
N TYR A 253 15.38 -11.93 1.46
CA TYR A 253 14.63 -10.68 1.29
C TYR A 253 14.10 -10.51 -0.11
N GLY A 254 13.12 -9.62 -0.26
CA GLY A 254 12.59 -9.27 -1.58
C GLY A 254 11.13 -8.87 -1.54
N THR A 255 10.45 -9.00 -2.67
CA THR A 255 9.10 -8.47 -2.94
C THR A 255 8.10 -8.88 -1.87
N VAL A 256 7.31 -7.90 -1.39
CA VAL A 256 6.20 -8.18 -0.46
C VAL A 256 5.20 -9.08 -1.17
N GLY A 257 4.80 -10.18 -0.53
CA GLY A 257 3.86 -11.12 -1.14
C GLY A 257 4.46 -12.21 -2.01
N TYR A 258 5.78 -12.24 -2.22
CA TYR A 258 6.46 -13.31 -2.97
C TYR A 258 6.21 -14.73 -2.43
N GLY A 259 5.82 -14.86 -1.15
CA GLY A 259 5.67 -16.14 -0.47
C GLY A 259 6.88 -16.55 0.38
N LYS A 260 7.79 -15.62 0.72
CA LYS A 260 8.98 -15.89 1.55
C LYS A 260 8.64 -16.61 2.86
N SER A 261 7.63 -16.13 3.56
CA SER A 261 7.13 -16.74 4.81
C SER A 261 6.65 -18.17 4.59
N HIS A 262 5.96 -18.45 3.49
CA HIS A 262 5.49 -19.79 3.16
C HIS A 262 6.66 -20.73 2.82
N ILE A 263 7.64 -20.25 2.06
CA ILE A 263 8.87 -21.00 1.77
C ILE A 263 9.61 -21.33 3.08
N LEU A 264 9.79 -20.35 3.98
CA LEU A 264 10.47 -20.58 5.25
C LEU A 264 9.69 -21.50 6.20
N SER A 265 8.36 -21.43 6.23
CA SER A 265 7.53 -22.40 6.96
C SER A 265 7.68 -23.81 6.39
N ALA A 266 7.68 -23.97 5.06
CA ALA A 266 7.94 -25.26 4.42
C ALA A 266 9.35 -25.78 4.73
N ILE A 267 10.36 -24.91 4.72
CA ILE A 267 11.74 -25.25 5.12
C ILE A 267 11.79 -25.70 6.58
N ALA A 268 11.06 -25.04 7.48
CA ALA A 268 10.98 -25.46 8.88
C ALA A 268 10.40 -26.88 9.01
N CYS A 269 9.30 -27.18 8.32
CA CYS A 269 8.71 -28.52 8.27
C CYS A 269 9.72 -29.56 7.73
N PHE A 270 10.41 -29.26 6.62
CA PHE A 270 11.39 -30.16 6.01
C PHE A 270 12.61 -30.41 6.92
N LEU A 271 13.14 -29.37 7.57
CA LEU A 271 14.25 -29.51 8.50
C LEU A 271 13.86 -30.33 9.73
N PHE A 272 12.65 -30.14 10.28
CA PHE A 272 12.14 -31.01 11.33
C PHE A 272 12.01 -32.47 10.84
N ARG A 273 11.43 -32.68 9.65
CA ARG A 273 11.24 -34.00 9.05
C ARG A 273 12.56 -34.76 8.85
N THR A 274 13.65 -34.04 8.58
CA THR A 274 15.00 -34.57 8.40
C THR A 274 15.82 -34.60 9.70
N GLY A 275 15.17 -34.46 10.85
CA GLY A 275 15.77 -34.65 12.18
C GLY A 275 16.57 -33.46 12.72
N LYS A 276 16.37 -32.25 12.18
CA LYS A 276 17.01 -31.03 12.70
C LYS A 276 16.18 -30.39 13.81
N ARG A 277 16.85 -29.70 14.74
CA ARG A 277 16.21 -28.88 15.78
C ARG A 277 15.97 -27.47 15.26
N VAL A 278 14.73 -27.14 14.96
CA VAL A 278 14.34 -25.84 14.37
C VAL A 278 13.62 -24.98 15.40
N ILE A 279 14.02 -23.72 15.53
CA ILE A 279 13.31 -22.70 16.32
C ILE A 279 12.67 -21.74 15.33
N PHE A 280 11.40 -21.98 14.98
CA PHE A 280 10.66 -21.14 14.04
C PHE A 280 9.89 -20.05 14.78
N LEU A 281 10.23 -18.79 14.48
CA LEU A 281 9.60 -17.58 15.01
C LEU A 281 8.88 -16.87 13.85
N PRO A 282 7.57 -17.12 13.66
CA PRO A 282 6.87 -16.71 12.44
C PRO A 282 6.58 -15.20 12.34
N ASP A 283 6.53 -14.48 13.44
CA ASP A 283 6.21 -13.05 13.44
C ASP A 283 6.90 -12.29 14.58
N CYS A 284 7.81 -11.40 14.20
CA CYS A 284 8.57 -10.64 15.19
C CYS A 284 7.81 -9.48 15.84
N ARG A 285 6.64 -9.10 15.33
CA ARG A 285 5.70 -8.23 16.05
C ARG A 285 5.21 -8.94 17.31
N GLN A 286 4.80 -10.20 17.18
CA GLN A 286 4.31 -11.00 18.30
C GLN A 286 5.44 -11.35 19.27
N LEU A 287 6.64 -11.65 18.75
CA LEU A 287 7.84 -11.83 19.57
C LEU A 287 8.11 -10.61 20.47
N ALA A 288 8.03 -9.39 19.92
CA ALA A 288 8.32 -8.19 20.69
C ALA A 288 7.29 -7.88 21.78
N LEU A 289 6.05 -8.36 21.63
CA LEU A 289 5.00 -8.21 22.64
C LEU A 289 5.16 -9.18 23.81
N ASP A 290 5.67 -10.39 23.54
CA ASP A 290 5.73 -11.47 24.52
C ASP A 290 6.95 -12.38 24.32
N PRO A 291 8.17 -11.86 24.53
CA PRO A 291 9.38 -12.48 23.99
C PRO A 291 9.75 -13.82 24.64
N VAL A 292 9.45 -14.00 25.93
CA VAL A 292 9.81 -15.22 26.67
C VAL A 292 8.90 -16.38 26.26
N ASP A 293 7.58 -16.22 26.40
CA ASP A 293 6.63 -17.31 26.14
C ASP A 293 6.54 -17.63 24.63
N TYR A 294 6.74 -16.64 23.77
CA TYR A 294 6.78 -16.84 22.31
C TYR A 294 7.97 -17.72 21.89
N VAL A 295 9.17 -17.47 22.43
CA VAL A 295 10.35 -18.30 22.13
C VAL A 295 10.25 -19.67 22.79
N LYS A 296 9.75 -19.76 24.03
CA LYS A 296 9.50 -21.06 24.71
C LYS A 296 8.58 -21.95 23.89
N SER A 297 7.53 -21.39 23.28
CA SER A 297 6.63 -22.13 22.40
C SER A 297 7.37 -22.82 21.25
N ALA A 298 8.28 -22.11 20.57
CA ALA A 298 9.10 -22.69 19.51
C ALA A 298 10.10 -23.75 20.04
N LEU A 299 10.70 -23.51 21.20
CA LEU A 299 11.62 -24.46 21.85
C LEU A 299 10.93 -25.75 22.29
N PHE A 300 9.68 -25.69 22.76
CA PHE A 300 8.90 -26.89 23.10
C PHE A 300 8.64 -27.77 21.88
N LEU A 301 8.39 -27.19 20.70
CA LEU A 301 8.30 -27.97 19.46
C LEU A 301 9.64 -28.62 19.11
N ALA A 302 10.73 -27.87 19.22
CA ALA A 302 12.06 -28.36 18.91
C ALA A 302 12.50 -29.52 19.81
N TYR A 303 12.03 -29.58 21.06
CA TYR A 303 12.43 -30.56 22.06
C TYR A 303 11.27 -31.42 22.59
N GLN A 304 10.21 -31.59 21.80
CA GLN A 304 9.00 -32.32 22.21
C GLN A 304 9.27 -33.76 22.70
N ASP A 305 10.38 -34.35 22.23
CA ASP A 305 10.88 -35.70 22.54
C ASP A 305 11.82 -35.77 23.75
N ASN A 306 12.19 -34.64 24.36
CA ASN A 306 13.13 -34.58 25.48
C ASN A 306 12.53 -33.87 26.70
N ASN A 307 11.91 -34.66 27.59
CA ASN A 307 11.26 -34.15 28.81
C ASN A 307 12.21 -33.36 29.74
N THR A 308 13.49 -33.71 29.80
CA THR A 308 14.48 -32.98 30.61
C THR A 308 14.65 -31.56 30.08
N LYS A 309 14.89 -31.42 28.77
CA LYS A 309 14.99 -30.11 28.12
C LYS A 309 13.69 -29.31 28.21
N ILE A 310 12.54 -29.97 28.06
CA ILE A 310 11.22 -29.31 28.26
C ILE A 310 11.12 -28.69 29.65
N ASN A 311 11.54 -29.40 30.69
CA ASN A 311 11.50 -28.88 32.06
C ASN A 311 12.46 -27.69 32.25
N GLU A 312 13.66 -27.77 31.68
CA GLU A 312 14.62 -26.65 31.67
C GLU A 312 14.04 -25.42 30.96
N ILE A 313 13.47 -25.59 29.76
CA ILE A 313 12.81 -24.52 29.00
C ILE A 313 11.65 -23.93 29.81
N ASN A 314 10.83 -24.77 30.44
CA ASN A 314 9.70 -24.28 31.23
C ASN A 314 10.15 -23.44 32.43
N SER A 315 11.30 -23.76 33.01
CA SER A 315 11.88 -23.01 34.13
C SER A 315 12.45 -21.64 33.75
N CYS A 316 12.59 -21.33 32.46
CA CYS A 316 13.00 -20.01 32.00
C CYS A 316 11.91 -18.97 32.30
N GLU A 317 12.27 -17.92 33.05
CA GLU A 317 11.37 -16.82 33.43
C GLU A 317 11.73 -15.52 32.71
N LYS A 318 13.00 -15.35 32.34
CA LYS A 318 13.52 -14.19 31.62
C LYS A 318 14.16 -14.62 30.30
N PHE A 319 14.31 -13.69 29.38
CA PHE A 319 14.93 -13.99 28.08
C PHE A 319 16.40 -14.41 28.23
N ASP A 320 17.13 -13.86 29.21
CA ASP A 320 18.50 -14.29 29.51
C ASP A 320 18.59 -15.77 29.92
N ASP A 321 17.55 -16.34 30.54
CA ASP A 321 17.50 -17.77 30.87
C ASP A 321 17.46 -18.62 29.59
N ILE A 322 16.68 -18.18 28.59
CA ILE A 322 16.61 -18.81 27.27
C ILE A 322 17.97 -18.73 26.56
N ILE A 323 18.62 -17.56 26.60
CA ILE A 323 19.97 -17.40 26.04
C ILE A 323 20.95 -18.37 26.70
N ASN A 324 20.87 -18.52 28.02
CA ASN A 324 21.74 -19.43 28.77
C ASN A 324 21.42 -20.90 28.48
N PHE A 325 20.16 -21.25 28.22
CA PHE A 325 19.78 -22.58 27.73
C PHE A 325 20.37 -22.87 26.34
N CYS A 326 20.35 -21.91 25.42
CA CYS A 326 20.84 -22.11 24.05
C CYS A 326 22.38 -22.17 23.93
N LYS A 327 23.14 -21.50 24.80
CA LYS A 327 24.60 -21.40 24.71
C LYS A 327 25.38 -22.74 24.83
N PRO A 328 25.16 -23.60 25.85
CA PRO A 328 25.99 -24.77 26.11
C PRO A 328 25.62 -26.01 25.27
N LEU A 329 24.73 -25.88 24.28
CA LEU A 329 24.24 -27.02 23.52
C LEU A 329 25.33 -27.61 22.61
N ASN A 330 25.52 -28.92 22.69
CA ASN A 330 26.42 -29.67 21.81
C ASN A 330 25.87 -29.87 20.39
N GLU A 331 24.60 -29.53 20.17
CA GLU A 331 23.94 -29.58 18.86
C GLU A 331 23.71 -28.17 18.30
N LYS A 332 23.53 -28.06 16.98
CA LYS A 332 23.21 -26.79 16.33
C LYS A 332 21.69 -26.65 16.16
N LEU A 333 21.17 -25.52 16.62
CA LEU A 333 19.80 -25.11 16.37
C LEU A 333 19.70 -24.34 15.04
N TYR A 334 18.55 -24.45 14.39
CA TYR A 334 18.20 -23.67 13.19
C TYR A 334 17.15 -22.63 13.58
N PHE A 335 17.60 -21.42 13.89
CA PHE A 335 16.71 -20.29 14.13
C PHE A 335 16.19 -19.77 12.80
N ILE A 336 14.88 -19.87 12.58
CA ILE A 336 14.21 -19.28 11.41
C ILE A 336 13.30 -18.18 11.92
N VAL A 337 13.65 -16.94 11.62
CA VAL A 337 13.00 -15.75 12.17
C VAL A 337 12.43 -14.90 11.05
N ASP A 338 11.11 -14.83 11.00
CA ASP A 338 10.37 -14.16 9.94
C ASP A 338 9.88 -12.77 10.38
N GLN A 339 9.57 -11.91 9.40
CA GLN A 339 9.13 -10.52 9.60
C GLN A 339 10.15 -9.63 10.33
N MET A 340 11.44 -9.71 10.01
CA MET A 340 12.49 -8.87 10.61
C MET A 340 12.34 -7.37 10.39
N ASN A 341 11.57 -6.95 9.39
CA ASN A 341 11.19 -5.55 9.22
C ASN A 341 10.40 -5.01 10.42
N ALA A 342 9.65 -5.84 11.14
CA ALA A 342 8.88 -5.40 12.31
C ALA A 342 9.74 -4.83 13.44
N LEU A 343 11.02 -5.23 13.49
CA LEU A 343 11.99 -4.73 14.45
C LEU A 343 12.77 -3.52 13.91
N ASP A 344 12.48 -3.05 12.70
CA ASP A 344 13.16 -1.90 12.10
C ASP A 344 12.81 -0.58 12.78
N GLU A 345 13.80 0.30 12.87
CA GLU A 345 13.71 1.51 13.69
C GLU A 345 12.59 2.43 13.20
N GLN A 346 12.40 2.47 11.88
CA GLN A 346 11.44 3.33 11.20
C GLN A 346 10.10 2.64 10.90
N ASP A 347 9.94 1.35 11.21
CA ASP A 347 8.67 0.63 10.99
C ASP A 347 7.69 0.98 12.12
N ASN A 348 6.54 1.59 11.83
CA ASN A 348 5.61 2.01 12.88
C ASN A 348 4.70 0.84 13.32
N THR A 349 5.27 -0.11 14.07
CA THR A 349 4.57 -1.29 14.59
C THR A 349 3.84 -1.04 15.90
N GLY A 350 3.84 0.19 16.43
CA GLY A 350 3.36 0.50 17.78
C GLY A 350 4.28 0.02 18.92
N ILE A 351 5.39 -0.65 18.60
CA ILE A 351 6.40 -1.11 19.55
C ILE A 351 7.50 -0.04 19.66
N SER A 352 7.95 0.26 20.90
CA SER A 352 9.00 1.26 21.13
C SER A 352 10.34 0.84 20.51
N LEU A 353 11.14 1.84 20.15
CA LEU A 353 12.47 1.62 19.55
C LEU A 353 13.39 0.82 20.49
N GLU A 354 13.34 1.10 21.79
CA GLU A 354 14.15 0.43 22.80
C GLU A 354 13.82 -1.06 22.87
N ILE A 355 12.54 -1.42 22.82
CA ILE A 355 12.10 -2.82 22.80
C ILE A 355 12.60 -3.51 21.53
N LYS A 356 12.46 -2.88 20.36
CA LYS A 356 12.95 -3.46 19.10
C LYS A 356 14.45 -3.72 19.12
N GLN A 357 15.24 -2.75 19.59
CA GLN A 357 16.68 -2.89 19.74
C GLN A 357 17.04 -3.98 20.75
N GLN A 358 16.30 -4.09 21.86
CA GLN A 358 16.49 -5.14 22.84
C GLN A 358 16.24 -6.53 22.24
N ILE A 359 15.11 -6.74 21.56
CA ILE A 359 14.77 -8.01 20.93
C ILE A 359 15.79 -8.41 19.87
N ARG A 360 16.29 -7.46 19.07
CA ARG A 360 17.37 -7.73 18.11
C ARG A 360 18.63 -8.24 18.79
N ARG A 361 19.08 -7.54 19.85
CA ARG A 361 20.25 -7.99 20.65
C ARG A 361 20.05 -9.37 21.24
N ASP A 362 18.84 -9.64 21.71
CA ASP A 362 18.50 -10.92 22.34
C ASP A 362 18.45 -12.06 21.34
N LEU A 363 17.90 -11.84 20.13
CA LEU A 363 17.95 -12.79 19.02
C LEU A 363 19.40 -13.09 18.60
N ASP A 364 20.25 -12.07 18.45
CA ASP A 364 21.66 -12.25 18.12
C ASP A 364 22.41 -13.04 19.22
N ARG A 365 22.17 -12.73 20.50
CA ARG A 365 22.80 -13.43 21.64
C ARG A 365 22.37 -14.88 21.73
N MET A 366 21.08 -15.16 21.49
CA MET A 366 20.52 -16.52 21.52
C MET A 366 21.02 -17.37 20.34
N SER A 367 21.19 -16.76 19.16
CA SER A 367 21.60 -17.46 17.94
C SER A 367 23.11 -17.52 17.69
N ASN A 368 23.93 -16.86 18.53
CA ASN A 368 25.37 -16.64 18.28
C ASN A 368 26.19 -17.89 17.93
N TYR A 369 25.84 -19.07 18.47
CA TYR A 369 26.53 -20.33 18.21
C TYR A 369 25.74 -21.29 17.30
N HIS A 370 24.66 -20.81 16.71
CA HIS A 370 23.66 -21.59 15.98
C HIS A 370 23.48 -21.06 14.57
N TYR A 371 22.66 -21.74 13.76
CA TYR A 371 22.34 -21.28 12.42
C TYR A 371 21.17 -20.31 12.48
N TYR A 372 21.33 -19.15 11.82
CA TYR A 372 20.36 -18.06 11.90
C TYR A 372 19.87 -17.65 10.51
N ILE A 373 18.62 -17.99 10.22
CA ILE A 373 17.91 -17.67 8.99
C ILE A 373 16.91 -16.55 9.29
N MET A 374 16.99 -15.46 8.55
CA MET A 374 16.18 -14.27 8.74
C MET A 374 15.45 -13.90 7.46
N SER A 375 14.20 -13.44 7.56
CA SER A 375 13.51 -12.83 6.43
C SER A 375 12.90 -11.47 6.73
N SER A 376 12.90 -10.59 5.72
CA SER A 376 12.13 -9.34 5.74
C SER A 376 11.63 -8.93 4.36
N SER A 377 10.72 -7.96 4.34
CA SER A 377 10.40 -7.24 3.10
C SER A 377 11.62 -6.46 2.59
N ALA A 378 11.56 -6.10 1.30
CA ALA A 378 12.62 -5.33 0.63
C ALA A 378 12.84 -3.92 1.20
N ASN A 379 11.92 -3.38 2.01
CA ASN A 379 12.02 -2.04 2.60
C ASN A 379 12.69 -1.99 3.98
N ASN A 380 13.35 -3.06 4.40
CA ASN A 380 14.10 -3.08 5.65
C ASN A 380 15.37 -2.25 5.49
N LYS A 381 15.37 -1.01 6.00
CA LYS A 381 16.43 -0.02 5.76
C LYS A 381 17.75 -0.42 6.40
N THR A 382 17.68 -0.93 7.63
CA THR A 382 18.85 -1.48 8.33
C THR A 382 19.55 -2.50 7.44
N MET A 383 18.76 -3.36 6.80
CA MET A 383 19.31 -4.44 6.01
C MET A 383 19.73 -4.02 4.60
N LEU A 384 19.08 -3.04 3.97
CA LEU A 384 19.56 -2.42 2.74
C LEU A 384 20.97 -1.85 2.91
N HIS A 385 21.27 -1.28 4.08
CA HIS A 385 22.62 -0.80 4.39
C HIS A 385 23.61 -1.95 4.64
N LEU A 386 23.19 -3.01 5.34
CA LEU A 386 24.02 -4.20 5.57
C LEU A 386 24.30 -4.99 4.29
N MET A 387 23.39 -4.93 3.30
CA MET A 387 23.60 -5.57 2.01
C MET A 387 24.87 -5.08 1.30
N GLN A 388 25.23 -3.80 1.48
CA GLN A 388 26.42 -3.18 0.89
C GLN A 388 27.72 -3.52 1.65
N LYS A 389 27.63 -4.19 2.81
CA LYS A 389 28.77 -4.53 3.67
C LYS A 389 29.12 -6.02 3.57
N GLN A 390 30.39 -6.32 3.84
CA GLN A 390 30.87 -7.69 4.05
C GLN A 390 30.49 -8.16 5.46
N THR A 391 29.29 -8.74 5.62
CA THR A 391 28.72 -9.09 6.94
C THR A 391 28.97 -10.53 7.39
N CYS A 392 29.66 -11.37 6.58
CA CYS A 392 29.81 -12.81 6.84
C CYS A 392 28.46 -13.56 6.90
N GLU A 393 27.50 -13.13 6.06
CA GLU A 393 26.16 -13.69 5.97
C GLU A 393 25.86 -14.03 4.50
N LEU A 394 25.20 -15.18 4.27
CA LEU A 394 24.64 -15.50 2.96
C LEU A 394 23.38 -14.65 2.72
N LYS A 395 23.12 -14.29 1.46
CA LYS A 395 22.02 -13.40 1.08
C LYS A 395 21.28 -14.00 -0.12
N ILE A 396 19.95 -14.09 -0.03
CA ILE A 396 19.07 -14.49 -1.15
C ILE A 396 18.10 -13.35 -1.42
N LYS A 397 18.01 -12.98 -2.71
CA LYS A 397 17.05 -12.01 -3.23
C LYS A 397 15.90 -12.77 -3.89
N LEU A 398 14.67 -12.50 -3.46
CA LEU A 398 13.45 -13.10 -3.98
C LEU A 398 12.54 -12.00 -4.53
N PHE A 399 12.81 -11.60 -5.77
CA PHE A 399 12.09 -10.52 -6.46
C PHE A 399 11.09 -11.06 -7.49
N GLY A 400 10.14 -10.21 -7.89
CA GLY A 400 9.06 -10.57 -8.80
C GLY A 400 7.97 -11.42 -8.15
N GLY A 401 7.46 -12.39 -8.90
CA GLY A 401 6.38 -13.29 -8.52
C GLY A 401 6.68 -14.73 -8.94
N PHE A 402 5.64 -15.49 -9.31
CA PHE A 402 5.81 -16.81 -9.91
C PHE A 402 6.54 -16.76 -11.24
N ASP A 403 7.40 -17.74 -11.49
CA ASP A 403 7.96 -17.96 -12.83
C ASP A 403 6.91 -18.52 -13.80
N GLU A 404 7.27 -18.72 -15.07
CA GLU A 404 6.32 -19.19 -16.10
C GLU A 404 5.68 -20.56 -15.79
N GLU A 405 6.44 -21.48 -15.21
CA GLU A 405 5.93 -22.80 -14.84
C GLU A 405 5.10 -22.73 -13.56
N GLU A 406 5.58 -22.02 -12.55
CA GLU A 406 4.84 -21.77 -11.31
C GLU A 406 3.48 -21.11 -11.59
N MET A 407 3.46 -20.13 -12.49
CA MET A 407 2.23 -19.43 -12.88
C MET A 407 1.25 -20.35 -13.62
N LYS A 408 1.75 -21.21 -14.51
CA LYS A 408 0.93 -22.19 -15.24
C LYS A 408 0.25 -23.17 -14.29
N GLU A 409 0.99 -23.70 -13.31
CA GLU A 409 0.43 -24.62 -12.33
C GLU A 409 -0.54 -23.91 -11.38
N TRP A 410 -0.24 -22.67 -10.99
CA TRP A 410 -1.16 -21.84 -10.21
C TRP A 410 -2.50 -21.62 -10.91
N TRP A 411 -2.49 -21.29 -12.21
CA TRP A 411 -3.71 -21.19 -13.01
C TRP A 411 -4.47 -22.50 -13.04
N SER A 412 -3.75 -23.62 -13.23
CA SER A 412 -4.37 -24.95 -13.33
C SER A 412 -5.04 -25.37 -12.03
N SER A 413 -4.44 -25.06 -10.87
CA SER A 413 -4.98 -25.43 -9.57
C SER A 413 -6.14 -24.56 -9.10
N HIS A 414 -6.24 -23.31 -9.57
CA HIS A 414 -7.29 -22.35 -9.14
C HIS A 414 -8.33 -22.05 -10.22
N ASN A 415 -8.26 -22.69 -11.40
CA ASN A 415 -9.24 -22.51 -12.47
C ASN A 415 -10.71 -22.74 -12.02
N PRO A 416 -11.03 -23.67 -11.10
CA PRO A 416 -12.40 -23.81 -10.58
C PRO A 416 -12.88 -22.62 -9.76
N ASP A 417 -11.96 -21.91 -9.10
CA ASP A 417 -12.24 -20.82 -8.16
C ASP A 417 -12.30 -19.44 -8.84
N LEU A 418 -12.00 -19.38 -10.13
CA LEU A 418 -11.81 -18.15 -10.89
C LEU A 418 -12.85 -18.01 -12.01
N PRO A 419 -13.14 -16.77 -12.48
CA PRO A 419 -13.96 -16.59 -13.66
C PRO A 419 -13.29 -17.14 -14.91
N ALA A 420 -14.11 -17.56 -15.89
CA ALA A 420 -13.61 -17.96 -17.19
C ALA A 420 -12.81 -16.82 -17.84
N MET A 421 -11.57 -17.09 -18.22
CA MET A 421 -10.63 -16.13 -18.78
C MET A 421 -9.97 -16.68 -20.05
N ASP A 422 -9.89 -15.85 -21.09
CA ASP A 422 -9.06 -16.13 -22.25
C ASP A 422 -7.57 -15.83 -21.98
N GLU A 423 -6.70 -16.19 -22.93
CA GLU A 423 -5.25 -16.02 -22.77
C GLU A 423 -4.81 -14.55 -22.72
N GLN A 424 -5.55 -13.62 -23.33
CA GLN A 424 -5.25 -12.19 -23.24
C GLN A 424 -5.60 -11.65 -21.85
N GLN A 425 -6.73 -12.07 -21.29
CA GLN A 425 -7.18 -11.73 -19.94
C GLN A 425 -6.23 -12.30 -18.88
N LYS A 426 -5.74 -13.54 -19.04
CA LYS A 426 -4.71 -14.09 -18.15
C LYS A 426 -3.41 -13.28 -18.21
N LYS A 427 -2.93 -12.91 -19.41
CA LYS A 427 -1.73 -12.06 -19.55
C LYS A 427 -1.91 -10.68 -18.92
N GLN A 428 -3.10 -10.09 -19.05
CA GLN A 428 -3.44 -8.82 -18.40
C GLN A 428 -3.40 -8.95 -16.86
N THR A 429 -3.95 -10.03 -16.32
CA THR A 429 -3.90 -10.35 -14.89
C THR A 429 -2.46 -10.55 -14.41
N GLU A 430 -1.64 -11.29 -15.17
CA GLU A 430 -0.23 -11.52 -14.87
C GLU A 430 0.57 -10.21 -14.84
N ASP A 431 0.30 -9.27 -15.75
CA ASP A 431 0.93 -7.93 -15.74
C ASP A 431 0.56 -7.14 -14.49
N ILE A 432 -0.74 -6.97 -14.23
CA ILE A 432 -1.26 -6.14 -13.14
C ILE A 432 -0.74 -6.65 -11.79
N THR A 433 -0.70 -7.97 -11.61
CA THR A 433 -0.23 -8.61 -10.38
C THR A 433 1.27 -8.83 -10.34
N GLY A 434 1.99 -8.74 -11.47
CA GLY A 434 3.40 -9.13 -11.55
C GLY A 434 3.64 -10.58 -11.17
N LYS A 435 2.60 -11.43 -11.30
CA LYS A 435 2.57 -12.82 -10.84
C LYS A 435 2.85 -12.98 -9.33
N VAL A 436 2.70 -11.92 -8.55
CA VAL A 436 2.97 -11.94 -7.11
C VAL A 436 1.86 -12.74 -6.41
N PRO A 437 2.18 -13.80 -5.64
CA PRO A 437 1.17 -14.67 -5.03
C PRO A 437 0.12 -13.93 -4.18
N LEU A 438 0.55 -12.94 -3.38
CA LEU A 438 -0.34 -12.11 -2.57
C LEU A 438 -1.28 -11.22 -3.42
N PHE A 439 -0.85 -10.80 -4.60
CA PHE A 439 -1.70 -9.98 -5.48
C PHE A 439 -2.65 -10.87 -6.27
N LEU A 440 -2.21 -12.07 -6.66
CA LEU A 440 -3.06 -13.08 -7.29
C LEU A 440 -4.15 -13.58 -6.33
N SER A 441 -3.87 -13.73 -5.03
CA SER A 441 -4.87 -14.22 -4.08
C SER A 441 -6.09 -13.32 -3.94
N ILE A 442 -5.98 -12.02 -4.25
CA ILE A 442 -7.10 -11.07 -4.27
C ILE A 442 -8.18 -11.50 -5.27
N LEU A 443 -7.80 -12.16 -6.37
CA LEU A 443 -8.77 -12.68 -7.33
C LEU A 443 -9.61 -13.83 -6.75
N LEU A 444 -9.07 -14.57 -5.78
CA LEU A 444 -9.77 -15.68 -5.12
C LEU A 444 -10.77 -15.17 -4.08
N GLU A 445 -10.68 -13.90 -3.66
CA GLU A 445 -11.61 -13.27 -2.72
C GLU A 445 -12.90 -12.80 -3.40
N PHE A 446 -12.88 -12.66 -4.72
CA PHE A 446 -14.02 -12.16 -5.49
C PHE A 446 -14.96 -13.31 -5.87
N SER A 447 -16.26 -13.12 -5.66
CA SER A 447 -17.27 -14.10 -6.08
C SER A 447 -17.18 -14.36 -7.59
N HIS A 448 -17.60 -15.54 -8.05
CA HIS A 448 -17.57 -15.99 -9.45
C HIS A 448 -18.45 -15.16 -10.43
N VAL A 449 -18.31 -13.84 -10.42
CA VAL A 449 -18.86 -12.89 -11.39
C VAL A 449 -17.95 -12.89 -12.63
N ASN A 450 -18.35 -12.22 -13.71
CA ASN A 450 -17.53 -12.09 -14.92
C ASN A 450 -16.11 -11.52 -14.67
N TYR A 451 -15.18 -11.79 -15.60
CA TYR A 451 -13.79 -11.32 -15.53
C TYR A 451 -13.67 -9.80 -15.32
N LYS A 452 -14.54 -9.00 -15.96
CA LYS A 452 -14.48 -7.54 -15.86
C LYS A 452 -14.66 -7.06 -14.42
N GLY A 453 -15.65 -7.59 -13.71
CA GLY A 453 -15.87 -7.26 -12.30
C GLY A 453 -14.71 -7.70 -11.41
N ALA A 454 -14.15 -8.89 -11.66
CA ALA A 454 -13.00 -9.40 -10.91
C ALA A 454 -11.75 -8.53 -11.11
N LEU A 455 -11.53 -8.09 -12.36
CA LEU A 455 -10.43 -7.20 -12.72
C LEU A 455 -10.60 -5.80 -12.11
N GLU A 456 -11.82 -5.26 -12.09
CA GLU A 456 -12.13 -3.98 -11.44
C GLU A 456 -11.86 -4.06 -9.93
N TYR A 457 -12.32 -5.14 -9.27
CA TYR A 457 -12.05 -5.39 -7.86
C TYR A 457 -10.54 -5.51 -7.57
N LEU A 458 -9.83 -6.33 -8.35
CA LEU A 458 -8.37 -6.48 -8.24
C LEU A 458 -7.65 -5.13 -8.36
N ASN A 459 -7.97 -4.35 -9.38
CA ASN A 459 -7.37 -3.03 -9.60
C ASN A 459 -7.67 -2.09 -8.42
N GLN A 460 -8.90 -2.08 -7.91
CA GLN A 460 -9.27 -1.24 -6.77
C GLN A 460 -8.46 -1.62 -5.51
N GLN A 461 -8.38 -2.90 -5.18
CA GLN A 461 -7.67 -3.40 -4.00
C GLN A 461 -6.16 -3.20 -4.08
N LEU A 462 -5.57 -3.38 -5.26
CA LEU A 462 -4.12 -3.16 -5.43
C LEU A 462 -3.79 -1.67 -5.52
N THR A 463 -4.62 -0.86 -6.19
CA THR A 463 -4.38 0.58 -6.31
C THR A 463 -4.36 1.24 -4.93
N SER A 464 -5.29 0.87 -4.04
CA SER A 464 -5.31 1.41 -2.67
C SER A 464 -4.04 1.06 -1.88
N LYS A 465 -3.48 -0.13 -2.08
CA LYS A 465 -2.26 -0.63 -1.42
C LYS A 465 -0.96 -0.08 -2.04
N ILE A 466 -0.96 0.29 -3.31
CA ILE A 466 0.24 0.69 -4.06
C ILE A 466 0.34 2.21 -4.24
N LYS A 467 -0.74 2.86 -4.70
CA LYS A 467 -0.69 4.24 -5.18
C LYS A 467 -0.23 5.19 -4.08
N TYR A 468 -0.92 5.21 -2.94
CA TYR A 468 -0.62 6.16 -1.86
C TYR A 468 0.81 6.00 -1.31
N PRO A 469 1.29 4.79 -0.95
CA PRO A 469 2.65 4.67 -0.44
C PRO A 469 3.73 5.02 -1.48
N LEU A 470 3.49 4.72 -2.76
CA LEU A 470 4.41 5.02 -3.85
C LEU A 470 4.49 6.53 -4.13
N THR A 471 3.35 7.21 -4.22
CA THR A 471 3.31 8.66 -4.47
C THR A 471 3.82 9.44 -3.26
N SER A 472 3.42 9.04 -2.04
CA SER A 472 3.90 9.68 -0.80
C SER A 472 5.42 9.63 -0.67
N PHE A 473 6.03 8.47 -0.97
CA PHE A 473 7.49 8.35 -1.00
C PHE A 473 8.13 9.31 -2.02
N SER A 474 7.55 9.38 -3.22
CA SER A 474 8.06 10.21 -4.31
C SER A 474 7.88 11.71 -4.03
N ASP A 475 6.78 12.10 -3.38
CA ASP A 475 6.52 13.48 -2.97
C ASP A 475 7.55 13.96 -1.95
N ILE A 476 7.90 13.13 -0.95
CA ILE A 476 8.98 13.43 0.01
C ILE A 476 10.31 13.69 -0.72
N ILE A 477 10.62 12.88 -1.75
CA ILE A 477 11.85 13.08 -2.52
C ILE A 477 11.76 14.31 -3.42
N SER A 478 10.58 14.64 -3.95
CA SER A 478 10.38 15.82 -4.80
C SER A 478 10.69 17.13 -4.08
N GLU A 479 10.58 17.15 -2.75
CA GLU A 479 10.96 18.29 -1.89
C GLU A 479 12.46 18.29 -1.51
N SER A 480 13.21 17.27 -1.92
CA SER A 480 14.64 17.13 -1.62
C SER A 480 15.52 17.51 -2.82
N ASN A 481 16.83 17.64 -2.58
CA ASN A 481 17.82 17.82 -3.66
C ASN A 481 18.07 16.57 -4.52
N ARG A 482 17.32 15.48 -4.28
CA ARG A 482 17.43 14.19 -4.98
C ARG A 482 16.42 14.00 -6.11
N TRP A 483 15.49 14.95 -6.31
CA TRP A 483 14.37 14.80 -7.25
C TRP A 483 14.79 14.38 -8.66
N GLU A 484 15.80 15.03 -9.24
CA GLU A 484 16.24 14.71 -10.61
C GLU A 484 16.81 13.29 -10.74
N ILE A 485 17.53 12.82 -9.72
CA ILE A 485 18.06 11.45 -9.72
C ILE A 485 16.93 10.45 -9.54
N HIS A 486 15.96 10.76 -8.68
CA HIS A 486 14.76 9.94 -8.54
C HIS A 486 13.98 9.83 -9.86
N VAL A 487 13.71 10.93 -10.55
CA VAL A 487 12.98 10.88 -11.84
C VAL A 487 13.74 10.12 -12.90
N SER A 488 15.06 10.34 -13.01
CA SER A 488 15.92 9.58 -13.92
C SER A 488 15.90 8.08 -13.60
N LEU A 489 15.89 7.74 -12.32
CA LEU A 489 15.85 6.36 -11.85
C LEU A 489 14.48 5.72 -12.09
N MET A 490 13.38 6.43 -11.81
CA MET A 490 12.01 5.98 -12.12
C MET A 490 11.83 5.76 -13.62
N SER A 491 12.38 6.64 -14.46
CA SER A 491 12.39 6.45 -15.92
C SER A 491 13.15 5.17 -16.32
N SER A 492 14.25 4.87 -15.63
CA SER A 492 15.02 3.64 -15.83
C SER A 492 14.24 2.39 -15.40
N PHE A 493 13.50 2.46 -14.29
CA PHE A 493 12.56 1.41 -13.87
C PHE A 493 11.45 1.18 -14.89
N LEU A 494 10.79 2.24 -15.36
CA LEU A 494 9.69 2.14 -16.33
C LEU A 494 10.13 1.56 -17.69
N THR A 495 11.42 1.63 -18.02
CA THR A 495 11.99 1.16 -19.29
C THR A 495 12.88 -0.07 -19.17
N ASN A 496 12.95 -0.69 -17.99
CA ASN A 496 13.84 -1.81 -17.65
C ASN A 496 15.31 -1.57 -18.07
N ASN A 497 15.80 -0.37 -17.80
CA ASN A 497 17.13 0.10 -18.20
C ASN A 497 18.14 0.01 -17.04
N PHE A 498 19.41 0.36 -17.31
CA PHE A 498 20.42 0.48 -16.26
C PHE A 498 20.08 1.61 -15.26
N PRO A 499 20.40 1.45 -13.96
CA PRO A 499 20.13 2.48 -12.97
C PRO A 499 20.98 3.72 -13.20
N THR A 500 20.43 4.88 -12.84
CA THR A 500 21.13 6.17 -12.92
C THR A 500 22.36 6.20 -12.03
N LEU A 501 23.49 6.71 -12.54
CA LEU A 501 24.72 6.88 -11.75
C LEU A 501 24.48 7.79 -10.54
N GLY A 502 25.09 7.47 -9.41
CA GLY A 502 24.96 8.26 -8.18
C GLY A 502 23.62 8.10 -7.45
N HIS A 503 22.83 7.08 -7.79
CA HIS A 503 21.70 6.66 -6.96
C HIS A 503 22.19 6.00 -5.67
N GLY A 504 21.34 6.06 -4.65
CA GLY A 504 21.50 5.41 -3.37
C GLY A 504 20.22 4.68 -2.96
N PRO A 505 20.27 3.94 -1.83
CA PRO A 505 19.15 3.11 -1.39
C PRO A 505 17.92 3.92 -0.94
N ASN A 506 18.01 5.23 -0.80
CA ASN A 506 16.87 6.07 -0.41
C ASN A 506 16.21 6.80 -1.59
N ASP A 507 16.69 6.60 -2.82
CA ASP A 507 16.15 7.30 -3.99
C ASP A 507 14.98 6.58 -4.65
N TYR A 508 14.59 5.40 -4.17
CA TYR A 508 13.44 4.66 -4.67
C TYR A 508 12.83 3.77 -3.60
N ASP A 509 11.56 3.42 -3.79
CA ASP A 509 10.84 2.56 -2.87
C ASP A 509 11.08 1.09 -3.19
N HIS A 510 11.86 0.42 -2.33
CA HIS A 510 12.25 -0.99 -2.50
C HIS A 510 11.07 -1.96 -2.41
N ARG A 511 9.89 -1.52 -1.94
CA ARG A 511 8.67 -2.35 -1.96
C ARG A 511 8.17 -2.59 -3.39
N PHE A 512 8.41 -1.63 -4.27
CA PHE A 512 7.80 -1.57 -5.60
C PHE A 512 8.83 -1.65 -6.73
N PHE A 513 10.08 -1.30 -6.44
CA PHE A 513 11.17 -1.27 -7.41
C PHE A 513 12.40 -2.01 -6.87
N PHE A 514 13.15 -2.67 -7.74
CA PHE A 514 14.37 -3.38 -7.35
C PHE A 514 15.38 -3.40 -8.49
N ILE A 515 16.67 -3.48 -8.12
CA ILE A 515 17.77 -3.57 -9.06
C ILE A 515 18.40 -4.96 -8.93
N GLU A 516 18.50 -5.65 -10.06
CA GLU A 516 19.11 -6.98 -10.17
C GLU A 516 19.98 -7.02 -11.43
N ASP A 517 21.20 -7.53 -11.31
CA ASP A 517 22.20 -7.58 -12.40
C ASP A 517 22.34 -6.25 -13.16
N ASP A 518 22.45 -5.15 -12.41
CA ASP A 518 22.53 -3.77 -12.90
C ASP A 518 21.37 -3.34 -13.81
N LYS A 519 20.19 -3.96 -13.68
CA LYS A 519 18.96 -3.56 -14.36
C LYS A 519 17.88 -3.18 -13.38
N CYS A 520 17.14 -2.13 -13.73
CA CYS A 520 16.01 -1.65 -12.98
C CYS A 520 14.76 -2.45 -13.32
N TYR A 521 14.03 -2.88 -12.29
CA TYR A 521 12.74 -3.58 -12.42
C TYR A 521 11.69 -2.99 -11.48
N TYR A 522 10.42 -3.14 -11.87
CA TYR A 522 9.27 -2.89 -11.02
C TYR A 522 8.57 -4.22 -10.69
N VAL A 523 7.85 -4.26 -9.56
CA VAL A 523 7.21 -5.48 -9.05
C VAL A 523 6.05 -5.93 -9.93
N CYS A 524 5.20 -5.01 -10.40
CA CYS A 524 4.06 -5.33 -11.27
C CYS A 524 3.68 -4.17 -12.20
N GLY A 525 2.88 -4.46 -13.22
CA GLY A 525 2.38 -3.49 -14.19
C GLY A 525 1.55 -2.38 -13.57
N LEU A 526 0.86 -2.63 -12.45
CA LEU A 526 0.15 -1.56 -11.75
C LEU A 526 1.09 -0.55 -11.09
N VAL A 527 2.23 -1.00 -10.55
CA VAL A 527 3.32 -0.10 -10.08
C VAL A 527 3.83 0.76 -11.23
N ARG A 528 4.09 0.14 -12.40
CA ARG A 528 4.49 0.87 -13.62
C ARG A 528 3.46 1.94 -13.99
N ASN A 529 2.17 1.59 -14.03
CA ASN A 529 1.12 2.53 -14.40
C ASN A 529 1.00 3.67 -13.38
N CYS A 530 0.99 3.37 -12.08
CA CYS A 530 0.93 4.39 -11.02
C CYS A 530 2.11 5.36 -11.07
N MET A 531 3.33 4.85 -11.29
CA MET A 531 4.52 5.70 -11.39
C MET A 531 4.55 6.51 -12.69
N ALA A 532 4.12 5.93 -13.81
CA ALA A 532 3.97 6.65 -15.07
C ALA A 532 2.95 7.79 -14.93
N ASP A 533 1.78 7.54 -14.35
CA ASP A 533 0.78 8.58 -14.07
C ASP A 533 1.32 9.67 -13.14
N TYR A 534 2.05 9.28 -12.10
CA TYR A 534 2.68 10.23 -11.17
C TYR A 534 3.69 11.15 -11.88
N LEU A 535 4.62 10.59 -12.66
CA LEU A 535 5.59 11.39 -13.41
C LEU A 535 4.89 12.29 -14.44
N TYR A 536 3.84 11.77 -15.08
CA TYR A 536 3.01 12.51 -16.01
C TYR A 536 2.38 13.74 -15.33
N GLU A 537 1.72 13.58 -14.19
CA GLU A 537 1.12 14.67 -13.40
C GLU A 537 2.16 15.69 -12.89
N LYS A 538 3.40 15.25 -12.63
CA LYS A 538 4.51 16.13 -12.24
C LYS A 538 5.21 16.80 -13.43
N ASN A 539 4.63 16.76 -14.62
CA ASN A 539 5.19 17.30 -15.87
C ASN A 539 6.54 16.68 -16.30
N ARG A 540 6.85 15.46 -15.85
CA ARG A 540 8.06 14.70 -16.21
C ARG A 540 7.73 13.68 -17.30
N MET A 541 7.61 14.17 -18.53
CA MET A 541 7.11 13.40 -19.67
C MET A 541 8.20 12.82 -20.57
N GLU A 542 9.48 13.04 -20.24
CA GLU A 542 10.63 12.74 -21.11
C GLU A 542 10.73 11.24 -21.43
N VAL A 543 10.36 10.38 -20.48
CA VAL A 543 10.39 8.92 -20.64
C VAL A 543 9.36 8.43 -21.67
N PHE A 544 8.22 9.09 -21.83
CA PHE A 544 7.12 8.59 -22.66
C PHE A 544 7.37 8.76 -24.16
N VAL A 545 8.31 9.62 -24.54
CA VAL A 545 8.78 9.76 -25.94
C VAL A 545 10.02 8.91 -26.23
N ASP A 546 10.54 8.18 -25.24
CA ASP A 546 11.68 7.28 -25.43
C ASP A 546 11.25 6.03 -26.20
N VAL A 547 12.05 5.65 -27.19
CA VAL A 547 11.88 4.41 -27.97
C VAL A 547 11.80 3.17 -27.08
N LYS A 548 12.48 3.13 -25.93
CA LYS A 548 12.42 2.03 -24.97
C LYS A 548 11.05 1.91 -24.30
N TRP A 549 10.43 3.04 -23.93
CA TRP A 549 9.05 3.06 -23.44
C TRP A 549 8.10 2.51 -24.51
N ILE A 550 8.23 3.01 -25.74
CA ILE A 550 7.41 2.57 -26.87
C ILE A 550 7.64 1.07 -27.16
N LYS A 551 8.85 0.54 -27.04
CA LYS A 551 9.12 -0.90 -27.18
C LYS A 551 8.48 -1.76 -26.09
N ALA A 552 8.20 -1.22 -24.91
CA ALA A 552 7.80 -2.02 -23.76
C ALA A 552 6.47 -2.78 -23.97
N PHE A 553 5.53 -2.25 -24.78
CA PHE A 553 4.28 -2.96 -25.07
C PHE A 553 4.45 -4.20 -25.94
N LYS A 554 5.55 -4.33 -26.70
CA LYS A 554 5.78 -5.51 -27.55
C LYS A 554 5.82 -6.80 -26.75
N ASN A 555 6.38 -6.72 -25.54
CA ASN A 555 6.49 -7.84 -24.64
C ASN A 555 5.15 -8.14 -23.94
N ASN A 556 4.21 -7.18 -23.95
CA ASN A 556 2.90 -7.35 -23.34
C ASN A 556 1.81 -6.53 -24.06
N PRO A 557 1.07 -7.15 -25.00
CA PRO A 557 0.01 -6.46 -25.75
C PRO A 557 -1.11 -5.88 -24.89
N SER A 558 -1.33 -6.37 -23.66
CA SER A 558 -2.40 -5.88 -22.78
C SER A 558 -2.18 -4.44 -22.31
N VAL A 559 -0.94 -3.95 -22.32
CA VAL A 559 -0.57 -2.59 -21.86
C VAL A 559 -0.39 -1.61 -23.01
N LYS A 560 -0.64 -2.08 -24.24
CA LYS A 560 -0.40 -1.35 -25.49
C LYS A 560 -1.14 -0.02 -25.54
N GLY A 561 -2.43 0.00 -25.17
CA GLY A 561 -3.23 1.22 -25.15
C GLY A 561 -2.60 2.30 -24.25
N PHE A 562 -2.34 1.94 -22.99
CA PHE A 562 -1.74 2.83 -21.99
C PHE A 562 -0.38 3.41 -22.43
N ILE A 563 0.53 2.56 -22.95
CA ILE A 563 1.86 3.00 -23.39
C ILE A 563 1.76 3.97 -24.57
N ILE A 564 0.91 3.67 -25.55
CA ILE A 564 0.73 4.47 -26.76
C ILE A 564 0.09 5.81 -26.43
N GLU A 565 -0.95 5.81 -25.60
CA GLU A 565 -1.64 7.03 -25.20
C GLU A 565 -0.66 8.02 -24.56
N LYS A 566 0.08 7.59 -23.53
CA LYS A 566 1.11 8.43 -22.88
C LYS A 566 2.17 8.91 -23.87
N ALA A 567 2.61 8.04 -24.79
CA ALA A 567 3.61 8.40 -25.79
C ALA A 567 3.09 9.44 -26.80
N CYS A 568 1.86 9.30 -27.27
CA CYS A 568 1.20 10.26 -28.15
C CYS A 568 1.06 11.62 -27.47
N LEU A 569 0.46 11.66 -26.27
CA LEU A 569 0.24 12.91 -25.55
C LEU A 569 1.58 13.61 -25.22
N ALA A 570 2.60 12.87 -24.79
CA ALA A 570 3.93 13.41 -24.56
C ALA A 570 4.61 13.92 -25.84
N SER A 571 4.37 13.26 -26.98
CA SER A 571 4.89 13.71 -28.28
C SER A 571 4.23 15.02 -28.69
N ILE A 572 2.90 15.13 -28.58
CA ILE A 572 2.16 16.36 -28.87
C ILE A 572 2.62 17.51 -27.96
N CYS A 573 2.81 17.26 -26.67
CA CYS A 573 3.40 18.24 -25.75
C CYS A 573 4.79 18.74 -26.19
N ARG A 574 5.58 17.90 -26.87
CA ARG A 574 6.96 18.22 -27.25
C ARG A 574 7.06 18.90 -28.61
N VAL A 575 6.29 18.44 -29.60
CA VAL A 575 6.42 18.89 -31.00
C VAL A 575 5.18 19.56 -31.58
N GLY A 576 4.04 19.50 -30.88
CA GLY A 576 2.75 19.95 -31.38
C GLY A 576 2.07 18.94 -32.30
N ILE A 577 0.96 19.33 -32.90
CA ILE A 577 0.22 18.55 -33.88
C ILE A 577 -0.45 19.48 -34.91
N THR A 578 -0.53 19.05 -36.17
CA THR A 578 -1.28 19.76 -37.21
C THR A 578 -2.55 18.98 -37.53
N ALA A 579 -3.69 19.66 -37.50
CA ALA A 579 -5.00 19.10 -37.82
C ALA A 579 -5.84 20.15 -38.56
N TYR A 580 -6.52 19.76 -39.64
CA TYR A 580 -7.33 20.66 -40.47
C TYR A 580 -6.64 21.99 -40.82
N GLN A 581 -5.38 21.92 -41.30
CA GLN A 581 -4.54 23.09 -41.65
C GLN A 581 -4.16 24.01 -40.47
N VAL A 582 -4.61 23.72 -39.25
CA VAL A 582 -4.25 24.43 -38.03
C VAL A 582 -3.07 23.73 -37.36
N ASN A 583 -2.03 24.49 -37.00
CA ASN A 583 -0.87 23.98 -36.29
C ASN A 583 -0.96 24.30 -34.80
N PHE A 584 -1.18 23.29 -33.98
CA PHE A 584 -1.22 23.37 -32.52
C PHE A 584 0.16 23.11 -31.94
N LYS A 585 0.97 24.16 -31.84
CA LYS A 585 2.25 24.11 -31.14
C LYS A 585 2.03 24.40 -29.66
N VAL A 586 2.15 23.40 -28.80
CA VAL A 586 1.83 23.52 -27.37
C VAL A 586 2.80 24.48 -26.65
N ASP A 587 2.29 25.59 -26.13
CA ASP A 587 3.05 26.56 -25.34
C ASP A 587 2.85 26.35 -23.84
N ARG A 588 1.60 26.08 -23.44
CA ARG A 588 1.21 25.85 -22.06
C ARG A 588 0.54 24.49 -21.90
N ARG A 589 0.78 23.85 -20.77
CA ARG A 589 0.12 22.62 -20.37
C ARG A 589 -0.65 22.85 -19.08
N GLN A 590 -1.83 22.26 -18.97
CA GLN A 590 -2.63 22.35 -17.76
C GLN A 590 -3.32 21.00 -17.49
N PHE A 591 -3.11 20.46 -16.30
CA PHE A 591 -3.87 19.31 -15.84
C PHE A 591 -5.21 19.75 -15.25
N PHE A 592 -6.27 18.98 -15.48
CA PHE A 592 -7.58 19.26 -14.90
C PHE A 592 -8.23 18.00 -14.31
N ALA A 593 -8.89 18.13 -13.16
CA ALA A 593 -9.71 17.07 -12.56
C ALA A 593 -11.22 17.34 -12.72
N SER A 594 -11.62 18.60 -12.88
CA SER A 594 -12.96 19.03 -13.27
C SER A 594 -12.91 19.97 -14.49
N LEU A 595 -14.05 20.08 -15.19
CA LEU A 595 -14.17 21.01 -16.30
C LEU A 595 -14.08 22.47 -15.83
N GLU A 596 -14.44 22.79 -14.58
CA GLU A 596 -14.27 24.10 -13.94
C GLU A 596 -12.83 24.63 -14.02
N GLU A 597 -11.83 23.76 -13.93
CA GLU A 597 -10.41 24.15 -14.00
C GLU A 597 -9.99 24.65 -15.39
N ILE A 598 -10.71 24.27 -16.45
CA ILE A 598 -10.40 24.67 -17.82
C ILE A 598 -10.81 26.13 -18.02
N ASN A 599 -9.83 26.99 -18.29
CA ASN A 599 -10.02 28.41 -18.60
C ASN A 599 -9.28 28.72 -19.90
N PHE A 600 -10.03 29.00 -20.97
CA PHE A 600 -9.46 29.31 -22.27
C PHE A 600 -8.72 30.65 -22.25
N SER A 601 -7.52 30.67 -22.82
CA SER A 601 -6.75 31.90 -22.99
C SER A 601 -7.11 32.53 -24.33
N LEU A 602 -7.41 33.82 -24.32
CA LEU A 602 -7.58 34.65 -25.53
C LEU A 602 -6.29 35.42 -25.88
N SER A 603 -5.14 34.88 -25.46
CA SER A 603 -3.84 35.42 -25.88
C SER A 603 -3.51 34.88 -27.27
N GLU A 604 -3.26 35.79 -28.22
CA GLU A 604 -2.95 35.46 -29.61
C GLU A 604 -1.80 34.45 -29.73
N GLU A 605 -2.00 33.42 -30.55
CA GLU A 605 -1.08 32.31 -30.80
C GLU A 605 -0.71 31.43 -29.60
N LEU A 606 -1.30 31.65 -28.42
CA LEU A 606 -1.03 30.83 -27.25
C LEU A 606 -1.83 29.52 -27.29
N CYS A 607 -1.16 28.40 -27.55
CA CYS A 607 -1.79 27.08 -27.47
C CYS A 607 -1.67 26.49 -26.07
N THR A 608 -2.81 26.18 -25.45
CA THR A 608 -2.88 25.45 -24.17
C THR A 608 -3.35 24.03 -24.40
N PHE A 609 -2.59 23.06 -23.90
CA PHE A 609 -2.96 21.65 -23.88
C PHE A 609 -3.48 21.24 -22.50
N TYR A 610 -4.78 20.99 -22.42
CA TYR A 610 -5.45 20.50 -21.22
C TYR A 610 -5.41 18.97 -21.19
N LEU A 611 -4.92 18.42 -20.07
CA LEU A 611 -4.72 16.99 -19.87
C LEU A 611 -5.55 16.50 -18.67
N PRO A 612 -6.40 15.47 -18.82
CA PRO A 612 -7.21 14.96 -17.72
C PRO A 612 -6.35 14.25 -16.67
N ARG A 613 -6.66 14.45 -15.37
CA ARG A 613 -6.00 13.74 -14.24
C ARG A 613 -6.61 12.38 -13.90
N LYS A 614 -7.87 12.12 -14.29
CA LYS A 614 -8.58 10.86 -13.99
C LYS A 614 -9.03 10.19 -15.28
N TRP A 615 -8.98 8.86 -15.31
CA TRP A 615 -9.56 7.98 -16.35
C TRP A 615 -11.10 7.97 -16.34
N ASN A 616 -11.77 9.11 -16.20
CA ASN A 616 -13.24 9.15 -16.17
C ASN A 616 -13.87 10.26 -17.01
N GLN A 617 -13.10 10.87 -17.92
CA GLN A 617 -13.68 11.42 -19.14
C GLN A 617 -13.57 10.35 -20.22
N LYS A 618 -14.59 9.50 -20.33
CA LYS A 618 -14.64 8.41 -21.34
C LYS A 618 -14.66 8.90 -22.79
N SER A 619 -14.61 10.21 -23.01
CA SER A 619 -14.85 10.85 -24.30
C SER A 619 -13.61 11.44 -24.96
N ILE A 620 -12.57 11.81 -24.21
CA ILE A 620 -11.32 12.39 -24.75
C ILE A 620 -10.11 12.06 -23.87
N ASP A 621 -8.94 11.94 -24.49
CA ASP A 621 -7.64 11.75 -23.83
C ASP A 621 -6.85 13.06 -23.63
N GLY A 622 -7.26 14.12 -24.35
CA GLY A 622 -6.68 15.46 -24.21
C GLY A 622 -7.50 16.52 -24.94
N LEU A 623 -7.26 17.80 -24.64
CA LEU A 623 -7.95 18.93 -25.25
C LEU A 623 -6.98 20.07 -25.55
N LEU A 624 -6.84 20.45 -26.81
CA LEU A 624 -6.08 21.61 -27.23
C LEU A 624 -7.00 22.82 -27.35
N ALA A 625 -6.53 23.99 -26.92
CA ALA A 625 -7.17 25.27 -27.21
C ALA A 625 -6.13 26.24 -27.77
N LEU A 626 -6.48 26.94 -28.84
CA LEU A 626 -5.63 27.93 -29.49
C LEU A 626 -6.51 29.10 -29.93
N TYR A 627 -6.18 30.31 -29.47
CA TYR A 627 -6.79 31.53 -30.00
C TYR A 627 -5.88 32.12 -31.08
N LYS A 628 -6.41 32.25 -32.30
CA LYS A 628 -5.67 32.79 -33.45
C LYS A 628 -6.63 33.47 -34.41
N THR A 629 -6.25 34.64 -34.91
CA THR A 629 -6.99 35.37 -35.95
C THR A 629 -8.48 35.53 -35.59
N ASP A 630 -8.73 36.00 -34.37
CA ASP A 630 -10.08 36.20 -33.82
C ASP A 630 -10.97 34.94 -33.78
N THR A 631 -10.35 33.77 -33.78
CA THR A 631 -11.02 32.47 -33.72
C THR A 631 -10.42 31.62 -32.61
N LEU A 632 -11.27 31.05 -31.76
CA LEU A 632 -10.89 30.08 -30.76
C LEU A 632 -11.06 28.66 -31.33
N TYR A 633 -9.93 28.01 -31.58
CA TYR A 633 -9.88 26.62 -31.98
C TYR A 633 -9.91 25.72 -30.76
N ILE A 634 -10.87 24.80 -30.70
CA ILE A 634 -11.00 23.79 -29.65
C ILE A 634 -10.83 22.41 -30.27
N ALA A 635 -9.76 21.73 -29.90
CA ALA A 635 -9.38 20.46 -30.49
C ALA A 635 -9.35 19.33 -29.45
N PRO A 636 -10.50 18.65 -29.19
CA PRO A 636 -10.53 17.42 -28.41
C PRO A 636 -9.75 16.31 -29.13
N ILE A 637 -9.03 15.48 -28.36
CA ILE A 637 -8.18 14.41 -28.87
C ILE A 637 -8.67 13.08 -28.31
N GLN A 638 -8.87 12.10 -29.18
CA GLN A 638 -9.07 10.70 -28.81
C GLN A 638 -8.03 9.81 -29.51
N ILE A 639 -7.36 8.96 -28.73
CA ILE A 639 -6.33 8.02 -29.16
C ILE A 639 -6.95 6.62 -29.12
N THR A 640 -6.90 5.90 -30.24
CA THR A 640 -7.39 4.52 -30.29
C THR A 640 -6.60 3.68 -31.29
N LEU A 641 -6.52 2.37 -31.05
CA LEU A 641 -5.95 1.43 -32.01
C LEU A 641 -6.94 1.04 -33.13
N ASP A 642 -8.23 1.21 -32.88
CA ASP A 642 -9.33 0.84 -33.76
C ASP A 642 -10.46 1.85 -33.57
N LYS A 643 -10.70 2.71 -34.57
CA LYS A 643 -11.77 3.73 -34.54
C LYS A 643 -13.14 3.09 -34.77
N GLU A 644 -13.24 2.09 -35.64
CA GLU A 644 -14.52 1.47 -36.05
C GLU A 644 -15.13 0.63 -34.92
N GLY A 645 -14.30 -0.01 -34.10
CA GLY A 645 -14.71 -0.74 -32.90
C GLY A 645 -14.77 0.11 -31.62
N HIS A 646 -14.43 1.40 -31.69
CA HIS A 646 -14.41 2.28 -30.52
C HIS A 646 -15.81 2.75 -30.13
N SER A 647 -16.02 3.06 -28.85
CA SER A 647 -17.21 3.80 -28.43
C SER A 647 -17.27 5.18 -29.10
N ASP A 648 -18.47 5.70 -29.34
CA ASP A 648 -18.70 7.02 -29.92
C ASP A 648 -18.21 8.15 -28.99
N SER A 649 -16.89 8.42 -29.07
CA SER A 649 -16.22 9.45 -28.27
C SER A 649 -16.65 10.85 -28.67
N GLU A 650 -16.94 11.08 -29.96
CA GLU A 650 -17.46 12.36 -30.46
C GLU A 650 -18.82 12.65 -29.80
N GLY A 651 -19.77 11.73 -29.91
CA GLY A 651 -21.08 11.86 -29.26
C GLY A 651 -20.97 11.99 -27.74
N ALA A 652 -20.06 11.25 -27.09
CA ALA A 652 -19.82 11.36 -25.66
C ALA A 652 -19.21 12.72 -25.26
N PHE A 653 -18.31 13.29 -26.06
CA PHE A 653 -17.75 14.61 -25.83
C PHE A 653 -18.83 15.69 -25.94
N PHE A 654 -19.60 15.67 -27.03
CA PHE A 654 -20.62 16.70 -27.26
C PHE A 654 -21.80 16.62 -26.30
N SER A 655 -22.14 15.42 -25.80
CA SER A 655 -23.21 15.27 -24.80
C SER A 655 -22.78 15.53 -23.36
N CYS A 656 -21.52 15.26 -22.99
CA CYS A 656 -21.07 15.32 -21.59
C CYS A 656 -20.09 16.44 -21.26
N ILE A 657 -19.29 16.92 -22.22
CA ILE A 657 -18.21 17.89 -21.97
C ILE A 657 -18.50 19.23 -22.63
N TRP A 658 -18.89 19.20 -23.90
CA TRP A 658 -19.08 20.41 -24.70
C TRP A 658 -20.05 21.44 -24.10
N PRO A 659 -21.21 21.08 -23.51
CA PRO A 659 -22.16 22.07 -23.00
C PRO A 659 -21.55 22.95 -21.89
N GLU A 660 -20.71 22.36 -21.04
CA GLU A 660 -20.04 23.10 -19.97
C GLU A 660 -18.89 23.94 -20.53
N LEU A 661 -18.10 23.41 -21.47
CA LEU A 661 -17.02 24.18 -22.11
C LEU A 661 -17.56 25.39 -22.88
N LYS A 662 -18.64 25.20 -23.66
CA LYS A 662 -19.29 26.25 -24.45
C LYS A 662 -19.77 27.40 -23.57
N SER A 663 -20.29 27.11 -22.37
CA SER A 663 -20.74 28.16 -21.44
C SER A 663 -19.62 29.09 -20.93
N LYS A 664 -18.35 28.70 -21.14
CA LYS A 664 -17.17 29.50 -20.78
C LYS A 664 -16.61 30.32 -21.95
N ILE A 665 -17.17 30.16 -23.14
CA ILE A 665 -16.76 30.86 -24.34
C ILE A 665 -17.66 32.10 -24.48
N PRO A 666 -17.10 33.30 -24.71
CA PRO A 666 -17.91 34.49 -24.99
C PRO A 666 -18.82 34.26 -26.21
N ASP A 667 -20.08 34.67 -26.14
CA ASP A 667 -21.09 34.45 -27.19
C ASP A 667 -20.72 35.12 -28.53
N ASP A 668 -19.89 36.16 -28.49
CA ASP A 668 -19.42 36.94 -29.65
C ASP A 668 -18.13 36.41 -30.28
N LEU A 669 -17.50 35.40 -29.68
CA LEU A 669 -16.23 34.84 -30.13
C LEU A 669 -16.43 33.76 -31.20
N ASN A 670 -15.78 33.90 -32.36
CA ASN A 670 -15.78 32.83 -33.34
C ASN A 670 -15.09 31.59 -32.78
N THR A 671 -15.74 30.42 -32.88
CA THR A 671 -15.24 29.17 -32.30
C THR A 671 -15.33 28.05 -33.31
N GLU A 672 -14.20 27.38 -33.54
CA GLU A 672 -14.12 26.20 -34.41
C GLU A 672 -13.72 24.96 -33.61
N VAL A 673 -14.47 23.88 -33.80
CA VAL A 673 -14.19 22.60 -33.13
C VAL A 673 -13.56 21.63 -34.12
N ILE A 674 -12.40 21.08 -33.77
CA ILE A 674 -11.66 20.10 -34.57
C ILE A 674 -11.47 18.83 -33.73
N PHE A 675 -12.30 17.81 -33.93
CA PHE A 675 -12.18 16.56 -33.20
C PHE A 675 -11.08 15.68 -33.80
N ILE A 676 -9.99 15.47 -33.07
CA ILE A 676 -8.81 14.75 -33.57
C ILE A 676 -8.82 13.30 -33.09
N TRP A 677 -8.95 12.38 -34.04
CA TRP A 677 -8.69 10.96 -33.83
C TRP A 677 -7.26 10.62 -34.18
N ILE A 678 -6.51 10.07 -33.23
CA ILE A 678 -5.17 9.53 -33.46
C ILE A 678 -5.27 8.01 -33.52
N THR A 679 -5.02 7.44 -34.70
CA THR A 679 -5.24 6.01 -34.97
C THR A 679 -4.07 5.33 -35.69
N ARG A 680 -4.21 4.04 -36.03
CA ARG A 680 -3.18 3.30 -36.80
C ARG A 680 -2.95 3.86 -38.20
N LYS A 681 -3.96 4.44 -38.83
CA LYS A 681 -3.89 4.91 -40.23
C LYS A 681 -4.46 6.32 -40.31
N ASN A 682 -4.04 7.06 -41.32
CA ASN A 682 -4.77 8.27 -41.70
C ASN A 682 -6.15 7.87 -42.21
N GLY A 683 -7.15 8.68 -41.89
CA GLY A 683 -8.48 8.60 -42.48
C GLY A 683 -8.76 9.82 -43.36
N VAL A 684 -10.02 9.96 -43.76
CA VAL A 684 -10.51 11.15 -44.44
C VAL A 684 -11.00 12.13 -43.37
N ASP A 685 -10.70 13.42 -43.55
CA ASP A 685 -11.27 14.47 -42.72
C ASP A 685 -12.74 14.66 -43.10
N GLU A 686 -13.62 14.69 -42.10
CA GLU A 686 -15.07 14.77 -42.30
C GLU A 686 -15.61 16.04 -41.66
N GLU A 687 -16.26 16.90 -42.45
CA GLU A 687 -17.07 18.00 -41.93
C GLU A 687 -18.39 17.45 -41.42
N VAL A 688 -18.70 17.70 -40.14
CA VAL A 688 -19.92 17.21 -39.50
C VAL A 688 -20.80 18.40 -39.15
N GLU A 689 -21.96 18.44 -39.81
CA GLU A 689 -22.97 19.47 -39.59
C GLU A 689 -23.58 19.40 -38.18
N MET A 690 -23.98 20.56 -37.68
CA MET A 690 -24.71 20.78 -36.44
C MET A 690 -25.95 19.89 -36.37
N LYS A 691 -26.17 19.24 -35.21
CA LYS A 691 -27.39 18.48 -34.92
C LYS A 691 -28.10 19.05 -33.71
N GLY A 692 -29.41 19.21 -33.81
CA GLY A 692 -30.29 19.62 -32.71
C GLY A 692 -31.44 18.62 -32.47
N ARG A 693 -32.00 18.62 -31.27
CA ARG A 693 -33.20 17.87 -30.90
C ARG A 693 -34.26 18.81 -30.31
N GLN A 694 -35.48 18.73 -30.82
CA GLN A 694 -36.62 19.43 -30.22
C GLN A 694 -37.28 18.59 -29.12
N LEU A 695 -37.36 19.15 -27.91
CA LEU A 695 -38.11 18.56 -26.80
C LEU A 695 -38.97 19.65 -26.13
N ARG A 696 -40.30 19.47 -26.18
CA ARG A 696 -41.32 20.28 -25.45
C ARG A 696 -41.00 21.79 -25.35
N GLY A 697 -40.71 22.43 -26.47
CA GLY A 697 -40.50 23.89 -26.55
C GLY A 697 -39.09 24.38 -26.24
N LYS A 698 -38.09 23.49 -26.13
CA LYS A 698 -36.66 23.84 -26.12
C LYS A 698 -35.92 23.10 -27.23
N ASP A 699 -35.14 23.83 -28.01
CA ASP A 699 -34.13 23.28 -28.91
C ASP A 699 -32.91 22.90 -28.07
N ILE A 700 -32.49 21.63 -28.14
CA ILE A 700 -31.29 21.13 -27.47
C ILE A 700 -30.24 20.85 -28.56
N GLU A 701 -29.15 21.59 -28.54
CA GLU A 701 -27.97 21.30 -29.37
C GLU A 701 -27.35 19.96 -28.96
N ILE A 702 -27.21 19.05 -29.92
CA ILE A 702 -26.54 17.75 -29.75
C ILE A 702 -25.04 17.90 -30.02
N ASN A 703 -24.68 18.60 -31.11
CA ASN A 703 -23.31 18.98 -31.45
C ASN A 703 -23.32 20.28 -32.29
N PRO A 704 -22.25 21.11 -32.21
CA PRO A 704 -22.03 22.23 -33.13
C PRO A 704 -21.58 21.72 -34.50
N ASP A 705 -21.34 22.62 -35.45
CA ASP A 705 -20.52 22.29 -36.63
C ASP A 705 -19.08 21.99 -36.15
N TYR A 706 -18.51 20.88 -36.63
CA TYR A 706 -17.12 20.52 -36.31
C TYR A 706 -16.47 19.71 -37.43
N VAL A 707 -15.14 19.65 -37.41
CA VAL A 707 -14.38 18.79 -38.32
C VAL A 707 -13.82 17.60 -37.56
N SER A 708 -14.12 16.38 -38.01
CA SER A 708 -13.49 15.14 -37.53
C SER A 708 -12.23 14.86 -38.35
N VAL A 709 -11.07 14.99 -37.73
CA VAL A 709 -9.75 14.74 -38.35
C VAL A 709 -9.24 13.38 -37.92
N VAL A 710 -8.84 12.53 -38.86
CA VAL A 710 -8.29 11.20 -38.55
C VAL A 710 -6.82 11.13 -38.96
N THR A 711 -5.94 11.25 -37.97
CA THR A 711 -4.48 11.25 -38.16
C THR A 711 -3.84 9.95 -37.67
N GLY A 712 -2.85 9.46 -38.41
CA GLY A 712 -2.11 8.25 -38.06
C GLY A 712 -1.03 8.50 -37.01
N PHE A 713 -0.68 7.47 -36.22
CA PHE A 713 0.40 7.53 -35.24
C PHE A 713 1.72 8.05 -35.82
N ALA A 714 2.02 7.77 -37.10
CA ALA A 714 3.23 8.23 -37.78
C ALA A 714 3.37 9.76 -37.82
N ASN A 715 2.26 10.49 -37.83
CA ASN A 715 2.24 11.96 -37.85
C ASN A 715 2.50 12.56 -36.46
N VAL A 716 2.25 11.79 -35.40
CA VAL A 716 2.49 12.19 -34.01
C VAL A 716 3.89 11.74 -33.54
N ASN A 717 4.21 10.48 -33.78
CA ASN A 717 5.50 9.87 -33.44
C ASN A 717 5.77 8.65 -34.33
N ARG A 718 6.76 8.77 -35.21
CA ARG A 718 7.16 7.72 -36.16
C ARG A 718 7.62 6.42 -35.50
N ASP A 719 8.16 6.50 -34.28
CA ASP A 719 8.58 5.29 -33.58
C ASP A 719 7.38 4.45 -33.14
N ILE A 720 6.28 5.08 -32.71
CA ILE A 720 5.03 4.38 -32.39
C ILE A 720 4.56 3.55 -33.59
N ASP A 721 4.45 4.18 -34.75
CA ASP A 721 4.03 3.53 -36.00
C ASP A 721 4.95 2.38 -36.42
N ARG A 722 6.28 2.59 -36.32
CA ARG A 722 7.27 1.56 -36.63
C ARG A 722 7.11 0.33 -35.72
N TYR A 723 6.89 0.52 -34.42
CA TYR A 723 6.75 -0.60 -33.49
C TYR A 723 5.39 -1.29 -33.60
N LEU A 724 4.34 -0.55 -33.98
CA LEU A 724 3.03 -1.12 -34.28
C LEU A 724 3.01 -1.97 -35.53
N SER A 725 3.81 -1.63 -36.54
CA SER A 725 3.91 -2.38 -37.80
C SER A 725 4.70 -3.69 -37.69
N GLN A 726 5.37 -3.92 -36.55
CA GLN A 726 6.20 -5.10 -36.28
C GLN A 726 5.52 -6.13 -35.34
N VAL A 727 4.28 -5.88 -34.94
CA VAL A 727 3.45 -6.71 -34.04
C VAL A 727 2.19 -7.06 -34.78
#